data_AF-A2FF90-F1
#
_entry.id   AF-A2FF90-F1
#
_cell.length_a   1.000
_cell.length_b   1.000
_cell.length_c   1.000
_cell.angle_alpha   90.00
_cell.angle_beta   90.00
_cell.angle_gamma   90.00
#
_symmetry.space_group_name_H-M   'P 1'
#
loop_
_entity.id
_entity.type
_entity.pdbx_description
1 polymer ?
#
loop_
_entity_poly.entity_id
_entity_poly.type
_entity_poly.pdbx_seq_one_letter_code
_entity_poly.pdbx_strand_id
1 'polypeptide(L)'
;MSDFSSEGEDSPADQINQLKEENELLTKKNATLESQIERMFDVCNSVEAVTNENTKNKAAIKDLTLKNEELQNRLDHTLKQNQELNDLLESEKKSHQQARNEDASSLNKEFERLADDYVKKINSLTNELQNLKSQQNTDIINRKVFNSKLDKLYQASKWHFNVEINSIEELTKLLQSSENKKQEEIVIAEPQDDTNLKILVATAKRYKSKAKAALRQLEQLSNELDDKDQIINTLNEKIQKQEDEHLNEIQQVRDENSLIVQSLQKKITLMENRWTQEKNEFSKFKQDTKMNLLSQRNLVPEEITKDNSPDAHKIITLEVELQGLKSQLNDKSNLVNKLTAAKDETVEKLSKAMADNNNLQSELEKTKLECDNLRILSESSKKECESLRSSLLSKQQTQQQPQIEKVVEKPVENKSKQQVSKRKYDDLSNKLKESEKLVESLNKRVLELEDISLKQRVELSSLKDKLETTEKRELNTKLDLQEAKDSISKLTQAAKQPESINWSFPDFDASLQNQIEQIGRQKELQNQSKLQNIYKVIQNYFKLKELSLVKQNQDAKEVFDRLRAFTNSLVIDFTLHLNGNPSTLEEFLDSKQKDELVIKLQNLIQNNESLVRDLKNMNEQMNTIKSVLNLPASSNFESISTQISQQQKDIEQMKSIASKSLDSKRQMKKAMNKALIAANEIKRESENTVRDINVFADDNQKKIDLLQRTVETLRTKLHDSEQNLEQKTHELEDEKDKNEKLQDDYDLAICDTENKVEQKCGEKIKEMENQVSKAESQAKSYKLQLETSQKLLSNADSNIKILERDLELHKKKLVDLSTTFEEKLQTQRNQLVAVNKSAIDDLEKQISDRHKDIEQLCQENSSIQKELNEMKQKYQAAKIELRKMSKSLKQSEEVSSREKRLCEVTLRAKLAAADSQFNERISLLTNSFNEEKMKILSFAAESFPQYFSGSTVFDERQYRSVVKQASDELSRLTESDSTIRRLLCASESQSTVDAVAQAIM
;
A
#
# COMPACT_ATOMS: atom_id res chain seq x y z
N MET A 1 102.58 -65.29 30.90
CA MET A 1 103.40 -64.41 31.73
C MET A 1 102.48 -63.71 32.71
N SER A 2 102.75 -63.63 34.01
CA SER A 2 103.64 -64.44 34.87
C SER A 2 103.22 -64.17 36.31
N ASP A 3 103.07 -65.23 37.12
CA ASP A 3 103.00 -65.20 38.59
C ASP A 3 101.81 -64.37 39.18
N PHE A 4 101.35 -64.53 40.43
CA PHE A 4 101.95 -65.09 41.63
C PHE A 4 100.90 -65.83 42.50
N SER A 5 101.33 -66.73 43.38
CA SER A 5 100.46 -67.43 44.34
C SER A 5 100.17 -66.59 45.59
N SER A 6 98.99 -66.75 46.18
CA SER A 6 98.80 -66.67 47.63
C SER A 6 97.60 -67.53 48.04
N GLU A 7 97.80 -68.40 49.02
CA GLU A 7 96.70 -69.08 49.71
C GLU A 7 96.06 -68.13 50.73
N GLY A 8 94.82 -68.43 51.10
CA GLY A 8 94.07 -67.75 52.15
C GLY A 8 92.87 -68.62 52.53
N GLU A 9 92.98 -69.35 53.64
CA GLU A 9 91.87 -70.11 54.21
C GLU A 9 90.89 -69.18 54.93
N ASP A 10 90.17 -68.36 54.15
CA ASP A 10 89.03 -67.61 54.68
C ASP A 10 87.97 -68.59 55.19
N SER A 11 87.50 -68.36 56.41
CA SER A 11 86.50 -69.20 57.06
C SER A 11 85.24 -69.32 56.18
N PRO A 12 84.65 -70.52 56.03
CA PRO A 12 83.40 -70.69 55.27
C PRO A 12 82.27 -69.77 55.76
N ALA A 13 82.30 -69.35 57.03
CA ALA A 13 81.35 -68.39 57.59
C ALA A 13 81.45 -67.00 56.93
N ASP A 14 82.66 -66.53 56.61
CA ASP A 14 82.90 -65.19 56.09
C ASP A 14 82.60 -65.11 54.59
N GLN A 15 82.91 -66.15 53.82
CA GLN A 15 82.41 -66.30 52.45
C GLN A 15 80.87 -66.38 52.41
N ILE A 16 80.24 -67.10 53.35
CA ILE A 16 78.77 -67.14 53.48
C ILE A 16 78.19 -65.76 53.83
N ASN A 17 78.91 -64.92 54.59
CA ASN A 17 78.44 -63.57 54.91
C ASN A 17 78.62 -62.60 53.74
N GLN A 18 79.76 -62.63 53.03
CA GLN A 18 79.96 -61.86 51.79
C GLN A 18 78.90 -62.21 50.73
N LEU A 19 78.59 -63.50 50.54
CA LEU A 19 77.54 -63.96 49.62
C LEU A 19 76.13 -63.53 50.05
N LYS A 20 75.87 -63.30 51.34
CA LYS A 20 74.60 -62.71 51.81
C LYS A 20 74.54 -61.22 51.52
N GLU A 21 75.61 -60.46 51.81
CA GLU A 21 75.67 -59.03 51.52
C GLU A 21 75.56 -58.76 50.01
N GLU A 22 76.19 -59.59 49.18
CA GLU A 22 76.04 -59.51 47.72
C GLU A 22 74.62 -59.86 47.27
N ASN A 23 73.98 -60.90 47.83
CA ASN A 23 72.57 -61.19 47.56
C ASN A 23 71.63 -60.06 48.00
N GLU A 24 71.89 -59.40 49.13
CA GLU A 24 71.08 -58.26 49.59
C GLU A 24 71.28 -57.03 48.69
N LEU A 25 72.52 -56.79 48.22
CA LEU A 25 72.83 -55.76 47.21
C LEU A 25 72.18 -56.05 45.85
N LEU A 26 72.18 -57.31 45.40
CA LEU A 26 71.50 -57.74 44.17
C LEU A 26 69.98 -57.62 44.31
N THR A 27 69.41 -57.97 45.46
CA THR A 27 67.98 -57.81 45.75
C THR A 27 67.58 -56.33 45.73
N LYS A 28 68.37 -55.45 46.36
CA LYS A 28 68.16 -53.98 46.32
C LYS A 28 68.29 -53.43 44.89
N LYS A 29 69.23 -53.94 44.09
CA LYS A 29 69.36 -53.59 42.66
C LYS A 29 68.14 -54.03 41.85
N ASN A 30 67.64 -55.25 42.02
CA ASN A 30 66.44 -55.73 41.35
C ASN A 30 65.21 -54.89 41.71
N ALA A 31 64.94 -54.66 43.00
CA ALA A 31 63.83 -53.80 43.43
C ALA A 31 63.93 -52.36 42.89
N THR A 32 65.16 -51.84 42.72
CA THR A 32 65.41 -50.54 42.09
C THR A 32 65.11 -50.57 40.58
N LEU A 33 65.51 -51.64 39.89
CA LEU A 33 65.22 -51.84 38.46
C LEU A 33 63.72 -52.06 38.21
N GLU A 34 63.04 -52.83 39.03
CA GLU A 34 61.58 -53.03 38.98
C GLU A 34 60.84 -51.69 39.14
N SER A 35 61.20 -50.88 40.15
CA SER A 35 60.61 -49.55 40.33
C SER A 35 60.99 -48.54 39.23
N GLN A 36 62.09 -48.77 38.50
CA GLN A 36 62.41 -47.99 37.28
C GLN A 36 61.59 -48.46 36.08
N ILE A 37 61.38 -49.76 35.92
CA ILE A 37 60.54 -50.37 34.87
C ILE A 37 59.07 -49.95 35.03
N GLU A 38 58.54 -50.00 36.25
CA GLU A 38 57.18 -49.53 36.58
C GLU A 38 57.01 -48.04 36.20
N ARG A 39 57.97 -47.19 36.58
CA ARG A 39 57.99 -45.78 36.17
C ARG A 39 58.13 -45.57 34.66
N MET A 40 58.84 -46.46 33.94
CA MET A 40 58.87 -46.42 32.48
C MET A 40 57.49 -46.78 31.88
N PHE A 41 56.77 -47.75 32.45
CA PHE A 41 55.40 -48.06 32.03
C PHE A 41 54.45 -46.88 32.28
N ASP A 42 54.50 -46.22 33.44
CA ASP A 42 53.71 -45.01 33.70
C ASP A 42 53.99 -43.88 32.71
N VAL A 43 55.27 -43.65 32.38
CA VAL A 43 55.66 -42.67 31.36
C VAL A 43 55.18 -43.08 29.97
N CYS A 44 55.25 -44.37 29.59
CA CYS A 44 54.69 -44.87 28.34
C CYS A 44 53.16 -44.68 28.27
N ASN A 45 52.43 -45.02 29.33
CA ASN A 45 50.98 -44.83 29.44
C ASN A 45 50.59 -43.35 29.32
N SER A 46 51.36 -42.46 29.96
CA SER A 46 51.18 -41.01 29.89
C SER A 46 51.46 -40.47 28.48
N VAL A 47 52.54 -40.91 27.83
CA VAL A 47 52.85 -40.57 26.43
C VAL A 47 51.76 -41.09 25.49
N GLU A 48 51.27 -42.31 25.67
CA GLU A 48 50.18 -42.85 24.86
C GLU A 48 48.90 -42.02 25.02
N ALA A 49 48.50 -41.69 26.26
CA ALA A 49 47.37 -40.81 26.52
C ALA A 49 47.52 -39.44 25.83
N VAL A 50 48.70 -38.82 25.92
CA VAL A 50 49.02 -37.55 25.23
C VAL A 50 49.01 -37.70 23.71
N THR A 51 49.43 -38.83 23.14
CA THR A 51 49.29 -39.06 21.68
C THR A 51 47.84 -39.24 21.26
N ASN A 52 47.03 -39.93 22.06
CA ASN A 52 45.59 -40.12 21.84
C ASN A 52 44.78 -38.82 22.00
N GLU A 53 45.22 -37.90 22.85
CA GLU A 53 44.66 -36.55 22.90
C GLU A 53 45.11 -35.71 21.69
N ASN A 54 46.39 -35.78 21.31
CA ASN A 54 46.91 -35.08 20.14
C ASN A 54 46.27 -35.55 18.82
N THR A 55 45.89 -36.81 18.68
CA THR A 55 45.16 -37.30 17.49
C THR A 55 43.71 -36.81 17.47
N LYS A 56 43.01 -36.81 18.61
CA LYS A 56 41.67 -36.20 18.75
C LYS A 56 41.70 -34.71 18.43
N ASN A 57 42.64 -33.96 18.98
CA ASN A 57 42.78 -32.53 18.75
C ASN A 57 43.13 -32.23 17.27
N LYS A 58 43.95 -33.07 16.62
CA LYS A 58 44.21 -32.98 15.16
C LYS A 58 42.98 -33.31 14.30
N ALA A 59 42.07 -34.16 14.77
CA ALA A 59 40.78 -34.39 14.10
C ALA A 59 39.85 -33.18 14.26
N ALA A 60 39.65 -32.70 15.49
CA ALA A 60 38.83 -31.52 15.77
C ALA A 60 39.30 -30.27 15.02
N ILE A 61 40.61 -30.04 14.89
CA ILE A 61 41.17 -28.94 14.09
C ILE A 61 40.82 -29.08 12.61
N LYS A 62 40.82 -30.30 12.04
CA LYS A 62 40.39 -30.52 10.65
C LYS A 62 38.91 -30.25 10.46
N ASP A 63 38.06 -30.76 11.35
CA ASP A 63 36.61 -30.58 11.26
C ASP A 63 36.22 -29.09 11.40
N LEU A 64 36.89 -28.36 12.31
CA LEU A 64 36.76 -26.92 12.42
C LEU A 64 37.28 -26.16 11.19
N THR A 65 38.37 -26.63 10.57
CA THR A 65 38.90 -26.02 9.33
C THR A 65 37.92 -26.21 8.18
N LEU A 66 37.42 -27.42 7.96
CA LEU A 66 36.41 -27.74 6.94
C LEU A 66 35.11 -26.95 7.14
N LYS A 67 34.65 -26.83 8.39
CA LYS A 67 33.47 -26.03 8.72
C LYS A 67 33.68 -24.53 8.50
N ASN A 68 34.90 -24.03 8.70
CA ASN A 68 35.25 -22.64 8.40
C ASN A 68 35.34 -22.38 6.88
N GLU A 69 35.88 -23.34 6.12
CA GLU A 69 35.85 -23.31 4.64
C GLU A 69 34.42 -23.37 4.09
N GLU A 70 33.53 -24.20 4.67
CA GLU A 70 32.10 -24.24 4.33
C GLU A 70 31.40 -22.91 4.64
N LEU A 71 31.63 -22.32 5.82
CA LEU A 71 31.07 -21.03 6.19
C LEU A 71 31.59 -19.89 5.31
N GLN A 72 32.87 -19.89 4.94
CA GLN A 72 33.45 -18.91 4.01
C GLN A 72 32.82 -19.04 2.62
N ASN A 73 32.74 -20.25 2.05
CA ASN A 73 32.10 -20.50 0.76
C ASN A 73 30.61 -20.05 0.76
N ARG A 74 29.90 -20.27 1.88
CA ARG A 74 28.52 -19.81 2.06
C ARG A 74 28.42 -18.28 2.18
N LEU A 75 29.35 -17.63 2.87
CA LEU A 75 29.44 -16.18 2.94
C LEU A 75 29.70 -15.58 1.56
N ASP A 76 30.68 -16.09 0.82
CA ASP A 76 31.04 -15.61 -0.52
C ASP A 76 29.88 -15.77 -1.51
N HIS A 77 29.16 -16.89 -1.45
CA HIS A 77 27.93 -17.10 -2.23
C HIS A 77 26.81 -16.11 -1.85
N THR A 78 26.62 -15.85 -0.55
CA THR A 78 25.62 -14.88 -0.05
C THR A 78 25.98 -13.45 -0.45
N LEU A 79 27.28 -13.09 -0.45
CA LEU A 79 27.77 -11.79 -0.91
C LEU A 79 27.55 -11.61 -2.41
N LYS A 80 27.85 -12.63 -3.21
CA LYS A 80 27.61 -12.63 -4.67
C LYS A 80 26.12 -12.48 -4.99
N GLN A 81 25.24 -13.22 -4.30
CA GLN A 81 23.79 -13.09 -4.47
C GLN A 81 23.27 -11.69 -4.09
N ASN A 82 23.82 -11.06 -3.04
CA ASN A 82 23.49 -9.67 -2.69
C ASN A 82 24.02 -8.64 -3.69
N GLN A 83 25.13 -8.91 -4.38
CA GLN A 83 25.60 -8.08 -5.48
C GLN A 83 24.65 -8.20 -6.69
N GLU A 84 24.31 -9.43 -7.10
CA GLU A 84 23.38 -9.69 -8.20
C GLU A 84 22.00 -9.07 -7.96
N LEU A 85 21.48 -9.13 -6.74
CA LEU A 85 20.23 -8.46 -6.36
C LEU A 85 20.33 -6.93 -6.36
N ASN A 86 21.47 -6.35 -5.98
CA ASN A 86 21.68 -4.90 -6.04
C ASN A 86 21.82 -4.40 -7.49
N ASP A 87 22.55 -5.13 -8.34
CA ASP A 87 22.69 -4.81 -9.76
C ASP A 87 21.32 -4.86 -10.47
N LEU A 88 20.51 -5.88 -10.15
CA LEU A 88 19.15 -6.02 -10.66
C LEU A 88 18.25 -4.87 -10.17
N LEU A 89 18.28 -4.54 -8.88
CA LEU A 89 17.56 -3.39 -8.29
C LEU A 89 18.00 -2.06 -8.92
N GLU A 90 19.28 -1.87 -9.23
CA GLU A 90 19.76 -0.66 -9.91
C GLU A 90 19.34 -0.62 -11.39
N SER A 91 19.23 -1.78 -12.05
CA SER A 91 18.67 -1.89 -13.40
C SER A 91 17.17 -1.56 -13.44
N GLU A 92 16.39 -2.02 -12.45
CA GLU A 92 14.97 -1.66 -12.30
C GLU A 92 14.80 -0.17 -12.02
N LYS A 93 15.63 0.42 -11.13
CA LYS A 93 15.63 1.87 -10.86
C LYS A 93 15.89 2.68 -12.13
N LYS A 94 16.88 2.28 -12.94
CA LYS A 94 17.19 2.93 -14.23
C LYS A 94 16.04 2.76 -15.23
N SER A 95 15.45 1.57 -15.32
CA SER A 95 14.28 1.29 -16.17
C SER A 95 13.06 2.15 -15.79
N HIS A 96 12.69 2.19 -14.50
CA HIS A 96 11.60 3.03 -14.02
C HIS A 96 11.88 4.53 -14.15
N GLN A 97 13.14 4.97 -14.01
CA GLN A 97 13.51 6.36 -14.24
C GLN A 97 13.43 6.72 -15.73
N GLN A 98 13.83 5.81 -16.63
CA GLN A 98 13.65 5.99 -18.07
C GLN A 98 12.16 6.06 -18.44
N ALA A 99 11.34 5.11 -17.98
CA ALA A 99 9.89 5.11 -18.21
C ALA A 99 9.23 6.43 -17.75
N ARG A 100 9.55 6.90 -16.54
CA ARG A 100 9.07 8.21 -16.03
C ARG A 100 9.53 9.40 -16.87
N ASN A 101 10.73 9.35 -17.45
CA ASN A 101 11.22 10.40 -18.35
C ASN A 101 10.51 10.36 -19.72
N GLU A 102 10.16 9.16 -20.20
CA GLU A 102 9.38 8.96 -21.44
C GLU A 102 7.93 9.41 -21.24
N ASP A 103 7.30 9.08 -20.11
CA ASP A 103 5.97 9.56 -19.69
C ASP A 103 5.95 11.09 -19.51
N ALA A 104 6.96 11.67 -18.86
CA ALA A 104 7.07 13.12 -18.75
C ALA A 104 7.27 13.78 -20.13
N SER A 105 7.97 13.11 -21.06
CA SER A 105 8.15 13.60 -22.43
C SER A 105 6.88 13.48 -23.28
N SER A 106 6.07 12.44 -23.10
CA SER A 106 4.78 12.28 -23.81
C SER A 106 3.76 13.29 -23.28
N LEU A 107 3.61 13.41 -21.96
CA LEU A 107 2.67 14.33 -21.32
C LEU A 107 3.02 15.80 -21.63
N ASN A 108 4.30 16.17 -21.66
CA ASN A 108 4.72 17.51 -22.12
C ASN A 108 4.36 17.77 -23.59
N LYS A 109 4.52 16.79 -24.49
CA LYS A 109 4.11 16.92 -25.91
C LYS A 109 2.60 17.02 -26.08
N GLU A 110 1.82 16.37 -25.23
CA GLU A 110 0.37 16.55 -25.20
C GLU A 110 -0.02 17.92 -24.66
N PHE A 111 0.65 18.42 -23.61
CA PHE A 111 0.45 19.76 -23.09
C PHE A 111 0.79 20.84 -24.11
N GLU A 112 1.91 20.70 -24.84
CA GLU A 112 2.29 21.57 -25.95
C GLU A 112 1.21 21.57 -27.04
N ARG A 113 0.77 20.40 -27.52
CA ARG A 113 -0.32 20.29 -28.51
C ARG A 113 -1.62 20.95 -28.04
N LEU A 114 -2.01 20.71 -26.80
CA LEU A 114 -3.24 21.25 -26.22
C LEU A 114 -3.17 22.78 -26.11
N ALA A 115 -2.03 23.33 -25.68
CA ALA A 115 -1.78 24.76 -25.65
C ALA A 115 -1.83 25.37 -27.06
N ASP A 116 -1.21 24.70 -28.04
CA ASP A 116 -1.19 25.11 -29.44
C ASP A 116 -2.60 25.16 -30.05
N ASP A 117 -3.45 24.19 -29.74
CA ASP A 117 -4.85 24.15 -30.18
C ASP A 117 -5.75 25.17 -29.46
N TYR A 118 -5.50 25.45 -28.17
CA TYR A 118 -6.14 26.59 -27.49
C TYR A 118 -5.70 27.94 -28.09
N VAL A 119 -4.41 28.11 -28.44
CA VAL A 119 -3.92 29.31 -29.12
C VAL A 119 -4.56 29.47 -30.51
N LYS A 120 -4.71 28.40 -31.29
CA LYS A 120 -5.46 28.41 -32.57
C LYS A 120 -6.91 28.86 -32.36
N LYS A 121 -7.58 28.35 -31.32
CA LYS A 121 -8.98 28.70 -30.98
C LYS A 121 -9.13 30.14 -30.47
N ILE A 122 -8.19 30.65 -29.68
CA ILE A 122 -8.14 32.05 -29.27
C ILE A 122 -7.98 32.94 -30.51
N ASN A 123 -7.03 32.61 -31.40
CA ASN A 123 -6.81 33.37 -32.63
C ASN A 123 -8.03 33.35 -33.58
N SER A 124 -8.76 32.24 -33.70
CA SER A 124 -9.99 32.20 -34.51
C SER A 124 -11.09 33.10 -33.91
N LEU A 125 -11.32 33.02 -32.60
CA LEU A 125 -12.30 33.86 -31.90
C LEU A 125 -11.92 35.36 -31.93
N THR A 126 -10.63 35.69 -31.87
CA THR A 126 -10.13 37.07 -32.04
C THR A 126 -10.38 37.58 -33.47
N ASN A 127 -10.16 36.75 -34.49
CA ASN A 127 -10.47 37.10 -35.88
C ASN A 127 -11.98 37.27 -36.12
N GLU A 128 -12.82 36.42 -35.53
CA GLU A 128 -14.29 36.57 -35.57
C GLU A 128 -14.75 37.86 -34.89
N LEU A 129 -14.22 38.20 -33.71
CA LEU A 129 -14.48 39.47 -33.03
C LEU A 129 -14.04 40.68 -33.88
N GLN A 130 -12.89 40.58 -34.56
CA GLN A 130 -12.41 41.64 -35.45
C GLN A 130 -13.30 41.80 -36.69
N ASN A 131 -13.79 40.69 -37.26
CA ASN A 131 -14.73 40.70 -38.38
C ASN A 131 -16.11 41.25 -37.97
N LEU A 132 -16.66 40.86 -36.81
CA LEU A 132 -17.90 41.41 -36.28
C LEU A 132 -17.77 42.92 -36.00
N LYS A 133 -16.62 43.38 -35.49
CA LYS A 133 -16.33 44.80 -35.27
C LYS A 133 -16.20 45.59 -36.59
N SER A 134 -15.69 44.97 -37.66
CA SER A 134 -15.64 45.59 -38.99
C SER A 134 -17.03 45.67 -39.64
N GLN A 135 -17.87 44.64 -39.50
CA GLN A 135 -19.28 44.67 -39.88
C GLN A 135 -20.06 45.74 -39.11
N GLN A 136 -19.91 45.81 -37.77
CA GLN A 136 -20.55 46.84 -36.94
C GLN A 136 -20.17 48.25 -37.38
N ASN A 137 -18.90 48.51 -37.69
CA ASN A 137 -18.46 49.81 -38.24
C ASN A 137 -19.08 50.09 -39.61
N THR A 138 -19.18 49.08 -40.48
CA THR A 138 -19.82 49.19 -41.80
C THR A 138 -21.31 49.51 -41.67
N ASP A 139 -22.01 48.87 -40.73
CA ASP A 139 -23.42 49.16 -40.41
C ASP A 139 -23.63 50.54 -39.81
N ILE A 140 -22.71 51.03 -38.98
CA ILE A 140 -22.74 52.41 -38.47
C ILE A 140 -22.58 53.42 -39.62
N ILE A 141 -21.71 53.14 -40.59
CA ILE A 141 -21.57 53.95 -41.81
C ILE A 141 -22.84 53.87 -42.67
N ASN A 142 -23.39 52.67 -42.91
CA ASN A 142 -24.62 52.47 -43.65
C ASN A 142 -25.80 53.22 -43.01
N ARG A 143 -25.96 53.16 -41.68
CA ARG A 143 -26.98 53.92 -40.94
C ARG A 143 -26.80 55.43 -41.08
N LYS A 144 -25.57 55.95 -41.02
CA LYS A 144 -25.31 57.39 -41.29
C LYS A 144 -25.67 57.78 -42.72
N VAL A 145 -25.39 56.93 -43.70
CA VAL A 145 -25.77 57.16 -45.11
C VAL A 145 -27.28 57.07 -45.31
N PHE A 146 -27.98 56.15 -44.63
CA PHE A 146 -29.44 56.07 -44.66
C PHE A 146 -30.09 57.28 -44.00
N ASN A 147 -29.62 57.72 -42.83
CA ASN A 147 -30.12 58.93 -42.18
C ASN A 147 -29.91 60.15 -43.09
N SER A 148 -28.72 60.32 -43.68
CA SER A 148 -28.47 61.43 -44.64
C SER A 148 -29.35 61.36 -45.90
N LYS A 149 -29.80 60.17 -46.32
CA LYS A 149 -30.81 60.02 -47.38
C LYS A 149 -32.21 60.40 -46.90
N LEU A 150 -32.58 60.06 -45.66
CA LEU A 150 -33.85 60.48 -45.05
C LEU A 150 -33.89 61.99 -44.82
N ASP A 151 -32.80 62.61 -44.34
CA ASP A 151 -32.69 64.06 -44.18
C ASP A 151 -32.90 64.78 -45.52
N LYS A 152 -32.30 64.26 -46.60
CA LYS A 152 -32.51 64.75 -47.97
C LYS A 152 -33.94 64.52 -48.47
N LEU A 153 -34.58 63.40 -48.10
CA LEU A 153 -35.97 63.13 -48.41
C LEU A 153 -36.88 64.14 -47.70
N TYR A 154 -36.72 64.35 -46.39
CA TYR A 154 -37.45 65.35 -45.61
C TYR A 154 -37.25 66.77 -46.17
N GLN A 155 -36.02 67.16 -46.53
CA GLN A 155 -35.76 68.46 -47.17
C GLN A 155 -36.45 68.60 -48.53
N ALA A 156 -36.40 67.56 -49.38
CA ALA A 156 -37.08 67.55 -50.68
C ALA A 156 -38.61 67.57 -50.54
N SER A 157 -39.17 66.82 -49.59
CA SER A 157 -40.60 66.80 -49.29
C SER A 157 -41.09 68.14 -48.71
N LYS A 158 -40.34 68.74 -47.79
CA LYS A 158 -40.63 70.09 -47.27
C LYS A 158 -40.62 71.14 -48.38
N TRP A 159 -39.70 71.02 -49.34
CA TRP A 159 -39.65 71.91 -50.51
C TRP A 159 -40.80 71.68 -51.50
N HIS A 160 -41.15 70.43 -51.81
CA HIS A 160 -42.19 70.12 -52.79
C HIS A 160 -43.62 70.31 -52.28
N PHE A 161 -43.90 69.98 -51.01
CA PHE A 161 -45.24 70.08 -50.42
C PHE A 161 -45.46 71.37 -49.60
N ASN A 162 -44.39 72.12 -49.32
CA ASN A 162 -44.41 73.38 -48.56
C ASN A 162 -45.03 73.26 -47.15
N VAL A 163 -44.95 72.06 -46.56
CA VAL A 163 -45.45 71.68 -45.23
C VAL A 163 -44.27 71.16 -44.41
N GLU A 164 -44.22 71.46 -43.11
CA GLU A 164 -43.28 70.83 -42.19
C GLU A 164 -43.78 69.43 -41.81
N ILE A 165 -43.03 68.41 -42.20
CA ILE A 165 -43.35 67.00 -42.02
C ILE A 165 -42.33 66.43 -41.03
N ASN A 166 -42.80 65.99 -39.87
CA ASN A 166 -41.98 65.62 -38.72
C ASN A 166 -41.84 64.10 -38.54
N SER A 167 -42.69 63.30 -39.19
CA SER A 167 -42.51 61.84 -39.33
C SER A 167 -42.70 61.33 -40.77
N ILE A 168 -42.03 60.21 -41.08
CA ILE A 168 -42.30 59.37 -42.25
C ILE A 168 -43.78 58.94 -42.30
N GLU A 169 -44.46 58.75 -41.16
CA GLU A 169 -45.89 58.41 -41.14
C GLU A 169 -46.77 59.58 -41.62
N GLU A 170 -46.37 60.83 -41.36
CA GLU A 170 -47.05 62.02 -41.89
C GLU A 170 -46.79 62.16 -43.39
N LEU A 171 -45.55 61.95 -43.85
CA LEU A 171 -45.23 61.93 -45.29
C LEU A 171 -46.06 60.88 -46.04
N THR A 172 -46.19 59.69 -45.44
CA THR A 172 -46.93 58.56 -46.01
C THR A 172 -48.43 58.87 -46.08
N LYS A 173 -49.01 59.46 -45.02
CA LYS A 173 -50.41 59.94 -45.03
C LYS A 173 -50.66 61.05 -46.05
N LEU A 174 -49.73 62.00 -46.19
CA LEU A 174 -49.86 63.11 -47.13
C LEU A 174 -49.91 62.59 -48.59
N LEU A 175 -49.03 61.64 -48.93
CA LEU A 175 -49.03 60.97 -50.24
C LEU A 175 -50.31 60.15 -50.45
N GLN A 176 -50.73 59.36 -49.45
CA GLN A 176 -51.95 58.53 -49.53
C GLN A 176 -53.25 59.34 -49.64
N SER A 177 -53.25 60.60 -49.22
CA SER A 177 -54.43 61.49 -49.31
C SER A 177 -54.60 62.20 -50.66
N SER A 178 -53.71 61.99 -51.63
CA SER A 178 -53.61 62.80 -52.86
C SER A 178 -54.27 62.20 -54.12
N GLU A 179 -54.95 61.05 -54.03
CA GLU A 179 -55.64 60.45 -55.18
C GLU A 179 -57.04 61.06 -55.42
N ASN A 180 -57.13 62.05 -56.32
CA ASN A 180 -58.10 62.05 -57.45
C ASN A 180 -58.02 63.31 -58.34
N LYS A 181 -57.44 63.19 -59.53
CA LYS A 181 -57.90 63.82 -60.79
C LYS A 181 -57.21 63.16 -61.99
N LYS A 182 -57.85 63.22 -63.16
CA LYS A 182 -57.47 62.47 -64.38
C LYS A 182 -56.97 63.39 -65.50
N GLN A 183 -56.30 62.78 -66.48
CA GLN A 183 -56.08 63.26 -67.86
C GLN A 183 -55.13 64.48 -68.00
N GLU A 184 -54.48 64.74 -69.14
CA GLU A 184 -54.69 64.21 -70.51
C GLU A 184 -53.37 63.98 -71.32
N GLU A 185 -53.44 64.01 -72.66
CA GLU A 185 -52.59 63.26 -73.62
C GLU A 185 -51.63 64.13 -74.50
N ILE A 186 -50.80 63.49 -75.37
CA ILE A 186 -50.09 64.02 -76.58
C ILE A 186 -48.83 64.92 -76.35
N VAL A 187 -47.56 64.67 -76.78
CA VAL A 187 -46.78 64.19 -77.99
C VAL A 187 -46.09 65.34 -78.80
N ILE A 188 -44.88 65.07 -79.34
CA ILE A 188 -43.92 65.88 -80.19
C ILE A 188 -42.88 66.68 -79.35
N ALA A 189 -41.56 66.78 -79.64
CA ALA A 189 -40.59 66.27 -80.67
C ALA A 189 -39.40 65.51 -79.97
N GLU A 190 -38.24 65.06 -80.51
CA GLU A 190 -37.38 65.27 -81.72
C GLU A 190 -36.55 66.58 -81.84
N PRO A 191 -35.36 66.63 -82.51
CA PRO A 191 -34.78 65.60 -83.41
C PRO A 191 -33.31 65.14 -83.19
N GLN A 192 -32.93 64.04 -83.86
CA GLN A 192 -31.55 63.49 -84.13
C GLN A 192 -30.75 62.99 -82.89
N ASP A 193 -29.88 61.96 -82.94
CA ASP A 193 -28.97 61.52 -84.02
C ASP A 193 -28.63 59.99 -84.01
N ASP A 194 -28.09 59.46 -85.11
CA ASP A 194 -28.18 58.03 -85.50
C ASP A 194 -27.02 57.11 -85.01
N THR A 195 -26.90 56.91 -83.69
CA THR A 195 -25.84 56.02 -83.13
C THR A 195 -26.27 55.02 -82.06
N ASN A 196 -27.46 55.16 -81.46
CA ASN A 196 -27.79 54.48 -80.20
C ASN A 196 -28.07 52.97 -80.30
N LEU A 197 -28.40 52.41 -81.47
CA LEU A 197 -28.83 51.00 -81.56
C LEU A 197 -27.73 49.99 -81.18
N LYS A 198 -26.47 50.28 -81.52
CA LYS A 198 -25.31 49.45 -81.11
C LYS A 198 -25.03 49.54 -79.61
N ILE A 199 -25.24 50.71 -79.00
CA ILE A 199 -25.09 50.90 -77.55
C ILE A 199 -26.20 50.14 -76.82
N LEU A 200 -27.45 50.23 -77.26
CA LEU A 200 -28.59 49.54 -76.65
C LEU A 200 -28.45 48.01 -76.70
N VAL A 201 -27.95 47.45 -77.81
CA VAL A 201 -27.64 46.01 -77.90
C VAL A 201 -26.48 45.63 -76.98
N ALA A 202 -25.44 46.46 -76.86
CA ALA A 202 -24.31 46.20 -75.97
C ALA A 202 -24.70 46.29 -74.48
N THR A 203 -25.53 47.26 -74.08
CA THR A 203 -26.05 47.34 -72.71
C THR A 203 -27.01 46.19 -72.42
N ALA A 204 -27.93 45.84 -73.32
CA ALA A 204 -28.80 44.67 -73.17
C ALA A 204 -27.98 43.37 -73.01
N LYS A 205 -26.88 43.21 -73.74
CA LYS A 205 -25.96 42.05 -73.59
C LYS A 205 -25.26 42.06 -72.22
N ARG A 206 -24.83 43.23 -71.72
CA ARG A 206 -24.27 43.41 -70.36
C ARG A 206 -25.31 43.17 -69.25
N TYR A 207 -26.56 43.59 -69.41
CA TYR A 207 -27.62 43.30 -68.46
C TYR A 207 -28.00 41.81 -68.47
N LYS A 208 -28.05 41.17 -69.64
CA LYS A 208 -28.26 39.71 -69.76
C LYS A 208 -27.12 38.89 -69.13
N SER A 209 -25.86 39.33 -69.25
CA SER A 209 -24.75 38.68 -68.56
C SER A 209 -24.76 38.94 -67.04
N LYS A 210 -25.11 40.15 -66.59
CA LYS A 210 -25.31 40.44 -65.16
C LYS A 210 -26.46 39.65 -64.55
N ALA A 211 -27.60 39.54 -65.23
CA ALA A 211 -28.74 38.73 -64.79
C ALA A 211 -28.37 37.24 -64.71
N LYS A 212 -27.61 36.70 -65.68
CA LYS A 212 -27.12 35.31 -65.62
C LYS A 212 -26.06 35.08 -64.53
N ALA A 213 -25.28 36.10 -64.17
CA ALA A 213 -24.38 36.05 -63.01
C ALA A 213 -25.17 36.09 -61.68
N ALA A 214 -26.16 36.99 -61.56
CA ALA A 214 -27.02 37.08 -60.39
C ALA A 214 -27.86 35.80 -60.17
N LEU A 215 -28.38 35.19 -61.25
CA LEU A 215 -29.05 33.89 -61.17
C LEU A 215 -28.12 32.79 -60.66
N ARG A 216 -26.85 32.76 -61.12
CA ARG A 216 -25.84 31.82 -60.59
C ARG A 216 -25.49 32.09 -59.13
N GLN A 217 -25.46 33.36 -58.70
CA GLN A 217 -25.25 33.70 -57.29
C GLN A 217 -26.45 33.30 -56.42
N LEU A 218 -27.68 33.41 -56.92
CA LEU A 218 -28.88 32.89 -56.25
C LEU A 218 -28.89 31.35 -56.21
N GLU A 219 -28.46 30.68 -57.28
CA GLU A 219 -28.29 29.23 -57.36
C GLU A 219 -27.23 28.73 -56.37
N GLN A 220 -26.09 29.44 -56.26
CA GLN A 220 -25.06 29.17 -55.25
C GLN A 220 -25.55 29.43 -53.82
N LEU A 221 -26.25 30.54 -53.58
CA LEU A 221 -26.83 30.85 -52.26
C LEU A 221 -27.96 29.89 -51.86
N SER A 222 -28.69 29.32 -52.82
CA SER A 222 -29.69 28.28 -52.58
C SER A 222 -29.01 26.97 -52.14
N ASN A 223 -27.98 26.53 -52.87
CA ASN A 223 -27.21 25.34 -52.49
C ASN A 223 -26.51 25.52 -51.13
N GLU A 224 -25.96 26.71 -50.85
CA GLU A 224 -25.43 27.07 -49.53
C GLU A 224 -26.49 27.14 -48.42
N LEU A 225 -27.79 27.23 -48.76
CA LEU A 225 -28.89 27.12 -47.82
C LEU A 225 -29.22 25.65 -47.57
N ASP A 226 -29.38 24.86 -48.64
CA ASP A 226 -29.67 23.41 -48.57
C ASP A 226 -28.56 22.64 -47.83
N ASP A 227 -27.29 23.01 -48.02
CA ASP A 227 -26.15 22.45 -47.27
C ASP A 227 -26.22 22.83 -45.78
N LYS A 228 -26.64 24.05 -45.45
CA LYS A 228 -26.78 24.51 -44.06
C LYS A 228 -27.99 23.88 -43.38
N ASP A 229 -29.09 23.68 -44.08
CA ASP A 229 -30.27 22.98 -43.56
C ASP A 229 -29.98 21.48 -43.36
N GLN A 230 -29.16 20.85 -44.20
CA GLN A 230 -28.62 19.50 -43.93
C GLN A 230 -27.72 19.47 -42.68
N ILE A 231 -26.85 20.46 -42.50
CA ILE A 231 -26.01 20.58 -41.28
C ILE A 231 -26.91 20.79 -40.04
N ILE A 232 -27.92 21.65 -40.11
CA ILE A 232 -28.89 21.88 -39.02
C ILE A 232 -29.65 20.58 -38.69
N ASN A 233 -30.12 19.84 -39.69
CA ASN A 233 -30.81 18.56 -39.45
C ASN A 233 -29.89 17.52 -38.81
N THR A 234 -28.64 17.36 -39.27
CA THR A 234 -27.69 16.42 -38.64
C THR A 234 -27.19 16.86 -37.26
N LEU A 235 -27.27 18.16 -36.93
CA LEU A 235 -27.06 18.65 -35.57
C LEU A 235 -28.29 18.38 -34.68
N ASN A 236 -29.50 18.60 -35.18
CA ASN A 236 -30.74 18.28 -34.47
C ASN A 236 -30.85 16.77 -34.17
N GLU A 237 -30.48 15.90 -35.11
CA GLU A 237 -30.41 14.44 -34.88
C GLU A 237 -29.39 14.04 -33.81
N LYS A 238 -28.29 14.79 -33.65
CA LYS A 238 -27.30 14.58 -32.58
C LYS A 238 -27.81 15.08 -31.24
N ILE A 239 -28.43 16.27 -31.22
CA ILE A 239 -29.05 16.83 -30.01
C ILE A 239 -30.16 15.89 -29.51
N GLN A 240 -31.04 15.40 -30.39
CA GLN A 240 -32.09 14.46 -30.02
C GLN A 240 -31.51 13.17 -29.41
N LYS A 241 -30.44 12.61 -29.98
CA LYS A 241 -29.76 11.44 -29.39
C LYS A 241 -29.16 11.74 -28.02
N GLN A 242 -28.58 12.92 -27.82
CA GLN A 242 -28.06 13.33 -26.51
C GLN A 242 -29.17 13.60 -25.48
N GLU A 243 -30.33 14.11 -25.92
CA GLU A 243 -31.52 14.22 -25.08
C GLU A 243 -32.06 12.84 -24.70
N ASP A 244 -32.13 11.90 -25.64
CA ASP A 244 -32.57 10.52 -25.40
C ASP A 244 -31.57 9.77 -24.49
N GLU A 245 -30.26 9.95 -24.68
CA GLU A 245 -29.19 9.41 -23.82
C GLU A 245 -29.31 9.96 -22.39
N HIS A 246 -29.38 11.29 -22.21
CA HIS A 246 -29.56 11.91 -20.89
C HIS A 246 -30.90 11.56 -20.24
N LEU A 247 -31.97 11.34 -21.01
CA LEU A 247 -33.27 10.89 -20.48
C LEU A 247 -33.17 9.48 -19.89
N ASN A 248 -32.39 8.60 -20.54
CA ASN A 248 -32.10 7.25 -20.03
C ASN A 248 -31.19 7.31 -18.78
N GLU A 249 -30.16 8.17 -18.74
CA GLU A 249 -29.34 8.39 -17.54
C GLU A 249 -30.19 8.89 -16.35
N ILE A 250 -31.07 9.87 -16.59
CA ILE A 250 -32.01 10.39 -15.57
C ILE A 250 -32.95 9.28 -15.08
N GLN A 251 -33.39 8.37 -15.95
CA GLN A 251 -34.24 7.25 -15.56
C GLN A 251 -33.47 6.19 -14.76
N GLN A 252 -32.24 5.84 -15.16
CA GLN A 252 -31.38 4.95 -14.36
C GLN A 252 -31.13 5.53 -12.96
N VAL A 253 -30.77 6.82 -12.86
CA VAL A 253 -30.55 7.50 -11.58
C VAL A 253 -31.83 7.55 -10.73
N ARG A 254 -33.02 7.62 -11.32
CA ARG A 254 -34.29 7.50 -10.59
C ARG A 254 -34.51 6.08 -10.04
N ASP A 255 -34.20 5.05 -10.83
CA ASP A 255 -34.41 3.66 -10.42
C ASP A 255 -33.38 3.23 -9.36
N GLU A 256 -32.14 3.71 -9.45
CA GLU A 256 -31.12 3.60 -8.39
C GLU A 256 -31.54 4.31 -7.11
N ASN A 257 -32.03 5.55 -7.19
CA ASN A 257 -32.57 6.27 -6.02
C ASN A 257 -33.81 5.56 -5.43
N SER A 258 -34.68 4.97 -6.26
CA SER A 258 -35.81 4.16 -5.80
C SER A 258 -35.36 2.93 -4.99
N LEU A 259 -34.31 2.23 -5.44
CA LEU A 259 -33.69 1.13 -4.71
C LEU A 259 -33.05 1.59 -3.38
N ILE A 260 -32.35 2.74 -3.39
CA ILE A 260 -31.78 3.34 -2.18
C ILE A 260 -32.89 3.69 -1.18
N VAL A 261 -33.95 4.39 -1.62
CA VAL A 261 -35.10 4.72 -0.77
C VAL A 261 -35.77 3.47 -0.20
N GLN A 262 -35.99 2.42 -1.00
CA GLN A 262 -36.52 1.15 -0.50
C GLN A 262 -35.60 0.47 0.53
N SER A 263 -34.28 0.59 0.39
CA SER A 263 -33.31 0.07 1.38
C SER A 263 -33.36 0.84 2.70
N LEU A 264 -33.50 2.18 2.63
CA LEU A 264 -33.66 3.05 3.79
C LEU A 264 -35.01 2.83 4.48
N GLN A 265 -36.10 2.66 3.71
CA GLN A 265 -37.42 2.32 4.22
C GLN A 265 -37.37 1.02 5.06
N LYS A 266 -36.75 -0.04 4.52
CA LYS A 266 -36.55 -1.32 5.23
C LYS A 266 -35.72 -1.13 6.51
N LYS A 267 -34.69 -0.29 6.48
CA LYS A 267 -33.85 0.02 7.65
C LYS A 267 -34.62 0.80 8.72
N ILE A 268 -35.47 1.75 8.32
CA ILE A 268 -36.38 2.49 9.22
C ILE A 268 -37.34 1.50 9.89
N THR A 269 -38.07 0.67 9.14
CA THR A 269 -39.00 -0.32 9.73
C THR A 269 -38.31 -1.31 10.67
N LEU A 270 -37.06 -1.69 10.40
CA LEU A 270 -36.27 -2.55 11.29
C LEU A 270 -35.87 -1.82 12.59
N MET A 271 -35.54 -0.53 12.52
CA MET A 271 -35.27 0.33 13.68
C MET A 271 -36.55 0.59 14.51
N GLU A 272 -37.69 0.82 13.85
CA GLU A 272 -39.00 0.99 14.49
C GLU A 272 -39.43 -0.27 15.24
N ASN A 273 -39.30 -1.44 14.59
CA ASN A 273 -39.55 -2.74 15.22
C ASN A 273 -38.68 -2.92 16.48
N ARG A 274 -37.36 -2.64 16.37
CA ARG A 274 -36.46 -2.71 17.52
C ARG A 274 -36.84 -1.73 18.64
N TRP A 275 -37.21 -0.49 18.31
CA TRP A 275 -37.66 0.49 19.30
C TRP A 275 -38.95 0.04 20.01
N THR A 276 -39.91 -0.56 19.28
CA THR A 276 -41.11 -1.12 19.93
C THR A 276 -40.80 -2.33 20.81
N GLN A 277 -39.82 -3.17 20.45
CA GLN A 277 -39.34 -4.25 21.32
C GLN A 277 -38.72 -3.71 22.61
N GLU A 278 -37.73 -2.81 22.52
CA GLU A 278 -37.05 -2.22 23.68
C GLU A 278 -38.05 -1.47 24.59
N LYS A 279 -39.05 -0.79 24.00
CA LYS A 279 -40.16 -0.14 24.72
C LYS A 279 -41.09 -1.14 25.43
N ASN A 280 -41.32 -2.31 24.85
CA ASN A 280 -42.10 -3.40 25.47
C ASN A 280 -41.31 -4.11 26.59
N GLU A 281 -40.00 -4.25 26.45
CA GLU A 281 -39.14 -4.78 27.53
C GLU A 281 -39.05 -3.79 28.70
N PHE A 282 -38.95 -2.49 28.43
CA PHE A 282 -39.01 -1.44 29.45
C PHE A 282 -40.38 -1.35 30.16
N SER A 283 -41.48 -1.70 29.49
CA SER A 283 -42.80 -1.76 30.13
C SER A 283 -42.94 -2.96 31.08
N LYS A 284 -42.41 -4.14 30.71
CA LYS A 284 -42.30 -5.31 31.59
C LYS A 284 -41.45 -5.01 32.83
N PHE A 285 -40.26 -4.44 32.65
CA PHE A 285 -39.36 -4.09 33.76
C PHE A 285 -40.02 -3.15 34.79
N LYS A 286 -40.84 -2.19 34.32
CA LYS A 286 -41.67 -1.31 35.18
C LYS A 286 -42.82 -2.03 35.91
N GLN A 287 -43.27 -3.17 35.40
CA GLN A 287 -44.31 -3.99 36.02
C GLN A 287 -43.68 -4.88 37.12
N ASP A 288 -42.53 -5.50 36.82
CA ASP A 288 -41.79 -6.35 37.77
C ASP A 288 -41.26 -5.55 38.97
N THR A 289 -40.68 -4.36 38.74
CA THR A 289 -40.23 -3.47 39.83
C THR A 289 -41.37 -2.95 40.73
N LYS A 290 -42.63 -3.03 40.29
CA LYS A 290 -43.79 -2.67 41.11
C LYS A 290 -44.32 -3.80 42.00
N MET A 291 -43.95 -5.06 41.73
CA MET A 291 -44.44 -6.23 42.49
C MET A 291 -43.55 -6.62 43.68
N ASN A 292 -42.29 -6.16 43.74
CA ASN A 292 -41.28 -6.64 44.69
C ASN A 292 -40.99 -5.71 45.89
N LEU A 293 -41.87 -4.75 46.18
CA LEU A 293 -41.65 -3.71 47.22
C LEU A 293 -42.65 -3.72 48.38
N LEU A 294 -43.29 -4.87 48.64
CA LEU A 294 -44.30 -5.02 49.71
C LEU A 294 -44.15 -6.35 50.49
N SER A 295 -43.06 -6.49 51.27
CA SER A 295 -42.99 -7.47 52.37
C SER A 295 -41.96 -7.08 53.45
N GLN A 296 -42.47 -6.88 54.66
CA GLN A 296 -41.88 -7.15 56.00
C GLN A 296 -40.41 -6.66 56.27
N ARG A 297 -40.09 -5.73 57.17
CA ARG A 297 -40.66 -5.20 58.44
C ARG A 297 -40.60 -6.15 59.65
N ASN A 298 -39.57 -6.03 60.51
CA ASN A 298 -39.63 -5.85 61.99
C ASN A 298 -38.34 -6.21 62.77
N LEU A 299 -38.10 -5.48 63.88
CA LEU A 299 -37.27 -5.83 65.07
C LEU A 299 -35.74 -6.00 64.87
N VAL A 300 -34.83 -5.91 65.87
CA VAL A 300 -34.60 -5.14 67.14
C VAL A 300 -33.50 -5.91 67.94
N PRO A 301 -32.62 -5.29 68.75
CA PRO A 301 -31.24 -5.79 68.96
C PRO A 301 -30.83 -6.16 70.40
N GLU A 302 -29.76 -6.98 70.55
CA GLU A 302 -28.91 -7.29 71.73
C GLU A 302 -27.88 -8.39 71.28
N GLU A 303 -26.77 -8.75 71.96
CA GLU A 303 -25.79 -7.98 72.75
C GLU A 303 -24.39 -8.68 72.77
N ILE A 304 -23.36 -7.91 73.14
CA ILE A 304 -21.98 -8.22 73.63
C ILE A 304 -21.53 -9.70 73.80
N THR A 305 -20.35 -10.07 73.26
CA THR A 305 -19.23 -10.69 74.05
C THR A 305 -17.85 -10.78 73.33
N LYS A 306 -16.83 -10.18 73.97
CA LYS A 306 -15.53 -10.75 74.42
C LYS A 306 -15.20 -12.20 74.01
N ASP A 307 -13.97 -12.66 73.76
CA ASP A 307 -12.58 -12.17 74.04
C ASP A 307 -11.57 -13.12 73.30
N ASN A 308 -10.23 -13.03 73.23
CA ASN A 308 -9.14 -12.13 73.68
C ASN A 308 -7.90 -12.34 72.73
N SER A 309 -6.71 -11.80 73.10
CA SER A 309 -5.33 -12.13 72.66
C SER A 309 -4.80 -11.52 71.34
N PRO A 310 -3.51 -11.09 71.24
CA PRO A 310 -3.11 -10.08 70.26
C PRO A 310 -1.91 -10.44 69.36
N ASP A 311 -2.10 -10.42 68.03
CA ASP A 311 -1.01 -10.13 67.06
C ASP A 311 -1.49 -9.54 65.69
N ALA A 312 -2.77 -9.16 65.58
CA ALA A 312 -3.40 -8.80 64.30
C ALA A 312 -3.22 -7.32 63.86
N HIS A 313 -2.62 -6.46 64.69
CA HIS A 313 -2.60 -4.99 64.50
C HIS A 313 -1.63 -4.44 63.42
N LYS A 314 -1.16 -5.29 62.50
CA LYS A 314 -0.52 -4.85 61.24
C LYS A 314 -1.29 -5.24 59.99
N ILE A 315 -2.06 -6.33 60.01
CA ILE A 315 -2.85 -6.76 58.85
C ILE A 315 -4.09 -5.88 58.72
N ILE A 316 -4.86 -5.71 59.80
CA ILE A 316 -6.08 -4.89 59.81
C ILE A 316 -5.79 -3.44 59.38
N THR A 317 -4.66 -2.88 59.80
CA THR A 317 -4.23 -1.52 59.43
C THR A 317 -3.96 -1.40 57.92
N LEU A 318 -3.26 -2.38 57.34
CA LEU A 318 -3.00 -2.43 55.89
C LEU A 318 -4.25 -2.75 55.08
N GLU A 319 -5.19 -3.53 55.61
CA GLU A 319 -6.49 -3.78 54.97
C GLU A 319 -7.38 -2.53 54.98
N VAL A 320 -7.39 -1.76 56.07
CA VAL A 320 -8.08 -0.46 56.15
C VAL A 320 -7.42 0.57 55.22
N GLU A 321 -6.09 0.61 55.12
CA GLU A 321 -5.39 1.45 54.15
C GLU A 321 -5.66 1.03 52.70
N LEU A 322 -5.66 -0.27 52.39
CA LEU A 322 -6.05 -0.79 51.07
C LEU A 322 -7.51 -0.47 50.73
N GLN A 323 -8.44 -0.61 51.69
CA GLN A 323 -9.85 -0.28 51.49
C GLN A 323 -10.04 1.24 51.32
N GLY A 324 -9.30 2.06 52.05
CA GLY A 324 -9.25 3.51 51.89
C GLY A 324 -8.70 3.93 50.53
N LEU A 325 -7.58 3.35 50.08
CA LEU A 325 -7.02 3.56 48.74
C LEU A 325 -7.98 3.10 47.63
N LYS A 326 -8.71 1.99 47.85
CA LYS A 326 -9.71 1.47 46.90
C LYS A 326 -10.94 2.36 46.82
N SER A 327 -11.36 2.99 47.94
CA SER A 327 -12.35 4.08 47.91
C SER A 327 -11.81 5.28 47.13
N GLN A 328 -10.63 5.80 47.47
CA GLN A 328 -10.03 6.95 46.78
C GLN A 328 -9.83 6.71 45.28
N LEU A 329 -9.52 5.49 44.87
CA LEU A 329 -9.43 5.10 43.46
C LEU A 329 -10.80 5.11 42.77
N ASN A 330 -11.84 4.60 43.45
CA ASN A 330 -13.22 4.66 42.98
C ASN A 330 -13.74 6.11 42.90
N ASP A 331 -13.44 6.94 43.89
CA ASP A 331 -13.81 8.36 43.94
C ASP A 331 -13.09 9.17 42.85
N LYS A 332 -11.79 8.89 42.60
CA LYS A 332 -11.04 9.45 41.47
C LYS A 332 -11.57 8.94 40.12
N SER A 333 -11.96 7.67 40.01
CA SER A 333 -12.60 7.12 38.80
C SER A 333 -13.93 7.84 38.51
N ASN A 334 -14.77 8.02 39.53
CA ASN A 334 -16.02 8.78 39.44
C ASN A 334 -15.79 10.26 39.11
N LEU A 335 -14.70 10.86 39.60
CA LEU A 335 -14.31 12.22 39.23
C LEU A 335 -13.82 12.30 37.78
N VAL A 336 -13.02 11.34 37.31
CA VAL A 336 -12.59 11.23 35.90
C VAL A 336 -13.81 11.06 34.99
N ASN A 337 -14.76 10.20 35.34
CA ASN A 337 -15.99 10.03 34.56
C ASN A 337 -16.83 11.31 34.48
N LYS A 338 -16.94 12.07 35.58
CA LYS A 338 -17.59 13.39 35.60
C LYS A 338 -16.84 14.43 34.76
N LEU A 339 -15.51 14.45 34.82
CA LEU A 339 -14.67 15.35 34.02
C LEU A 339 -14.72 14.98 32.53
N THR A 340 -14.80 13.70 32.17
CA THR A 340 -14.99 13.24 30.79
C THR A 340 -16.36 13.65 30.27
N ALA A 341 -17.44 13.44 31.03
CA ALA A 341 -18.77 13.90 30.64
C ALA A 341 -18.84 15.43 30.45
N ALA A 342 -18.21 16.22 31.34
CA ALA A 342 -18.13 17.67 31.21
C ALA A 342 -17.24 18.14 30.04
N LYS A 343 -16.17 17.40 29.75
CA LYS A 343 -15.33 17.60 28.56
C LYS A 343 -16.14 17.35 27.28
N ASP A 344 -16.89 16.26 27.22
CA ASP A 344 -17.65 15.90 26.03
C ASP A 344 -18.85 16.85 25.82
N GLU A 345 -19.52 17.30 26.89
CA GLU A 345 -20.52 18.38 26.84
C GLU A 345 -19.92 19.73 26.37
N THR A 346 -18.69 20.06 26.78
CA THR A 346 -18.02 21.29 26.32
C THR A 346 -17.49 21.18 24.89
N VAL A 347 -17.10 19.97 24.43
CA VAL A 347 -16.79 19.70 23.02
C VAL A 347 -18.04 19.79 22.14
N GLU A 348 -19.20 19.30 22.59
CA GLU A 348 -20.46 19.44 21.85
C GLU A 348 -20.88 20.92 21.73
N LYS A 349 -20.77 21.69 22.81
CA LYS A 349 -21.01 23.15 22.80
C LYS A 349 -20.02 23.90 21.91
N LEU A 350 -18.75 23.51 21.91
CA LEU A 350 -17.74 24.09 21.01
C LEU A 350 -18.05 23.78 19.54
N SER A 351 -18.46 22.55 19.23
CA SER A 351 -18.85 22.13 17.88
C SER A 351 -20.07 22.92 17.36
N LYS A 352 -21.08 23.13 18.23
CA LYS A 352 -22.24 23.99 17.92
C LYS A 352 -21.83 25.45 17.69
N ALA A 353 -21.04 26.03 18.58
CA ALA A 353 -20.54 27.40 18.43
C ALA A 353 -19.66 27.58 17.18
N MET A 354 -18.91 26.55 16.75
CA MET A 354 -18.17 26.57 15.49
C MET A 354 -19.10 26.52 14.27
N ALA A 355 -20.15 25.70 14.29
CA ALA A 355 -21.15 25.68 13.22
C ALA A 355 -21.89 27.02 13.12
N ASP A 356 -22.31 27.59 14.25
CA ASP A 356 -22.98 28.89 14.32
C ASP A 356 -22.05 30.03 13.83
N ASN A 357 -20.76 30.00 14.19
CA ASN A 357 -19.77 30.96 13.70
C ASN A 357 -19.54 30.84 12.18
N ASN A 358 -19.52 29.63 11.62
CA ASN A 358 -19.40 29.42 10.17
C ASN A 358 -20.65 29.91 9.43
N ASN A 359 -21.85 29.71 9.99
CA ASN A 359 -23.10 30.24 9.46
C ASN A 359 -23.08 31.78 9.48
N LEU A 360 -22.67 32.40 10.59
CA LEU A 360 -22.53 33.85 10.71
C LEU A 360 -21.46 34.43 9.78
N GLN A 361 -20.37 33.70 9.51
CA GLN A 361 -19.38 34.10 8.50
C GLN A 361 -19.99 34.06 7.09
N SER A 362 -20.78 33.03 6.75
CA SER A 362 -21.49 32.94 5.47
C SER A 362 -22.51 34.07 5.28
N GLU A 363 -23.29 34.40 6.32
CA GLU A 363 -24.19 35.57 6.28
C GLU A 363 -23.43 36.90 6.20
N LEU A 364 -22.28 37.01 6.84
CA LEU A 364 -21.44 38.21 6.81
C LEU A 364 -20.71 38.38 5.46
N GLU A 365 -20.40 37.31 4.74
CA GLU A 365 -19.92 37.38 3.35
C GLU A 365 -21.05 37.68 2.36
N LYS A 366 -22.22 37.07 2.55
CA LYS A 366 -23.42 37.37 1.75
C LYS A 366 -23.84 38.84 1.88
N THR A 367 -23.86 39.39 3.09
CA THR A 367 -24.20 40.80 3.33
C THR A 367 -23.09 41.76 2.88
N LYS A 368 -21.81 41.39 2.94
CA LYS A 368 -20.72 42.13 2.26
C LYS A 368 -20.95 42.20 0.75
N LEU A 369 -21.21 41.07 0.10
CA LEU A 369 -21.49 41.01 -1.34
C LEU A 369 -22.74 41.83 -1.69
N GLU A 370 -23.77 41.83 -0.84
CA GLU A 370 -24.96 42.68 -1.03
C GLU A 370 -24.63 44.17 -0.86
N CYS A 371 -23.82 44.56 0.13
CA CYS A 371 -23.32 45.92 0.30
C CYS A 371 -22.42 46.38 -0.87
N ASP A 372 -21.54 45.53 -1.38
CA ASP A 372 -20.69 45.85 -2.53
C ASP A 372 -21.50 45.93 -3.83
N ASN A 373 -22.50 45.07 -4.02
CA ASN A 373 -23.45 45.19 -5.13
C ASN A 373 -24.27 46.49 -5.05
N LEU A 374 -24.79 46.84 -3.86
CA LEU A 374 -25.48 48.11 -3.62
C LEU A 374 -24.55 49.31 -3.81
N ARG A 375 -23.27 49.19 -3.47
CA ARG A 375 -22.25 50.21 -3.74
C ARG A 375 -21.98 50.35 -5.24
N ILE A 376 -21.85 49.25 -5.98
CA ILE A 376 -21.68 49.28 -7.44
C ILE A 376 -22.91 49.90 -8.10
N LEU A 377 -24.12 49.57 -7.64
CA LEU A 377 -25.38 50.17 -8.09
C LEU A 377 -25.47 51.67 -7.75
N SER A 378 -24.98 52.07 -6.57
CA SER A 378 -24.87 53.47 -6.14
C SER A 378 -23.85 54.24 -6.99
N GLU A 379 -22.69 53.66 -7.27
CA GLU A 379 -21.69 54.26 -8.15
C GLU A 379 -22.16 54.33 -9.62
N SER A 380 -22.93 53.35 -10.12
CA SER A 380 -23.52 53.41 -11.46
C SER A 380 -24.64 54.44 -11.55
N SER A 381 -25.53 54.48 -10.55
CA SER A 381 -26.60 55.48 -10.43
C SER A 381 -26.01 56.90 -10.29
N LYS A 382 -24.92 57.06 -9.52
CA LYS A 382 -24.18 58.33 -9.43
C LYS A 382 -23.56 58.74 -10.76
N LYS A 383 -22.92 57.81 -11.49
CA LYS A 383 -22.39 58.06 -12.85
C LYS A 383 -23.52 58.40 -13.84
N GLU A 384 -24.70 57.80 -13.70
CA GLU A 384 -25.89 58.16 -14.48
C GLU A 384 -26.41 59.56 -14.10
N CYS A 385 -26.50 59.90 -12.81
CA CYS A 385 -26.84 61.24 -12.34
C CYS A 385 -25.81 62.31 -12.76
N GLU A 386 -24.53 61.97 -12.85
CA GLU A 386 -23.46 62.84 -13.36
C GLU A 386 -23.54 62.99 -14.89
N SER A 387 -23.85 61.91 -15.62
CA SER A 387 -24.18 61.94 -17.05
C SER A 387 -25.43 62.79 -17.34
N LEU A 388 -26.48 62.66 -16.54
CA LEU A 388 -27.69 63.49 -16.61
C LEU A 388 -27.42 64.95 -16.21
N ARG A 389 -26.58 65.22 -15.20
CA ARG A 389 -26.13 66.58 -14.85
C ARG A 389 -25.33 67.21 -15.98
N SER A 390 -24.39 66.50 -16.60
CA SER A 390 -23.63 67.01 -17.74
C SER A 390 -24.51 67.22 -18.98
N SER A 391 -25.53 66.37 -19.19
CA SER A 391 -26.56 66.53 -20.24
C SER A 391 -27.51 67.70 -19.96
N LEU A 392 -27.82 67.99 -18.69
CA LEU A 392 -28.58 69.17 -18.29
C LEU A 392 -27.74 70.43 -18.44
N LEU A 393 -26.48 70.44 -18.01
CA LEU A 393 -25.56 71.58 -18.16
C LEU A 393 -25.30 71.91 -19.64
N SER A 394 -25.17 70.90 -20.51
CA SER A 394 -25.04 71.12 -21.96
C SER A 394 -26.33 71.63 -22.62
N LYS A 395 -27.51 71.31 -22.06
CA LYS A 395 -28.77 71.97 -22.43
C LYS A 395 -28.92 73.38 -21.85
N GLN A 396 -28.36 73.65 -20.66
CA GLN A 396 -28.53 74.91 -19.94
C GLN A 396 -27.73 76.08 -20.53
N GLN A 397 -26.79 75.81 -21.46
CA GLN A 397 -26.06 76.85 -22.21
C GLN A 397 -26.76 77.31 -23.50
N THR A 398 -27.96 76.82 -23.83
CA THR A 398 -28.64 77.14 -25.09
C THR A 398 -30.03 77.77 -24.88
N GLN A 399 -30.06 79.11 -24.81
CA GLN A 399 -31.23 80.01 -24.95
C GLN A 399 -32.32 79.88 -23.83
N GLN A 400 -32.77 80.93 -23.14
CA GLN A 400 -33.43 82.17 -23.59
C GLN A 400 -34.76 81.96 -24.34
N GLN A 401 -35.84 81.74 -23.55
CA GLN A 401 -37.24 82.25 -23.64
C GLN A 401 -37.97 82.44 -25.00
N PRO A 402 -39.33 82.34 -25.04
CA PRO A 402 -40.26 81.49 -24.27
C PRO A 402 -41.48 80.97 -25.10
N GLN A 403 -42.55 80.53 -24.40
CA GLN A 403 -43.90 80.06 -24.85
C GLN A 403 -44.00 78.53 -25.12
N ILE A 404 -44.74 77.73 -24.31
CA ILE A 404 -46.22 77.57 -24.19
C ILE A 404 -46.75 76.80 -25.43
N GLU A 405 -47.48 75.66 -25.33
CA GLU A 405 -48.43 75.21 -24.29
C GLU A 405 -48.32 73.70 -23.89
N LYS A 406 -49.34 73.19 -23.18
CA LYS A 406 -49.47 71.88 -22.51
C LYS A 406 -49.80 70.73 -23.48
N VAL A 407 -49.56 69.48 -23.05
CA VAL A 407 -50.61 68.44 -22.86
C VAL A 407 -50.02 67.21 -22.12
N VAL A 408 -50.89 66.43 -21.48
CA VAL A 408 -50.60 65.21 -20.72
C VAL A 408 -50.67 63.98 -21.62
N GLU A 409 -49.76 63.00 -21.48
CA GLU A 409 -50.08 61.62 -21.87
C GLU A 409 -49.35 60.52 -21.06
N LYS A 410 -49.78 59.27 -21.25
CA LYS A 410 -49.49 58.09 -20.41
C LYS A 410 -48.53 57.10 -21.11
N PRO A 411 -47.93 56.14 -20.39
CA PRO A 411 -46.90 55.26 -20.95
C PRO A 411 -47.45 54.28 -22.01
N VAL A 412 -46.72 54.12 -23.11
CA VAL A 412 -46.97 53.12 -24.16
C VAL A 412 -45.84 52.08 -24.17
N GLU A 413 -46.19 50.80 -24.13
CA GLU A 413 -45.24 49.69 -24.12
C GLU A 413 -44.46 49.60 -25.44
N ASN A 414 -43.13 49.49 -25.38
CA ASN A 414 -42.28 49.37 -26.57
C ASN A 414 -41.58 48.00 -26.63
N LYS A 415 -42.33 46.99 -27.12
CA LYS A 415 -41.98 45.54 -27.06
C LYS A 415 -40.77 45.12 -27.92
N SER A 416 -40.14 46.04 -28.65
CA SER A 416 -39.02 45.78 -29.56
C SER A 416 -37.66 45.52 -28.87
N LYS A 417 -37.44 46.04 -27.66
CA LYS A 417 -36.14 45.86 -26.95
C LYS A 417 -35.96 44.50 -26.28
N GLN A 418 -37.04 43.74 -26.05
CA GLN A 418 -37.01 42.55 -25.22
C GLN A 418 -36.28 41.35 -25.88
N GLN A 419 -36.28 41.28 -27.22
CA GLN A 419 -35.76 40.13 -27.96
C GLN A 419 -34.21 40.07 -28.00
N VAL A 420 -33.53 41.22 -28.02
CA VAL A 420 -32.05 41.30 -27.94
C VAL A 420 -31.57 41.05 -26.50
N SER A 421 -32.32 41.53 -25.50
CA SER A 421 -32.07 41.18 -24.10
C SER A 421 -32.25 39.69 -23.86
N LYS A 422 -33.27 39.05 -24.45
CA LYS A 422 -33.53 37.62 -24.27
C LYS A 422 -32.34 36.77 -24.77
N ARG A 423 -31.83 36.99 -25.99
CA ARG A 423 -30.64 36.27 -26.48
C ARG A 423 -29.40 36.43 -25.59
N LYS A 424 -29.18 37.62 -25.00
CA LYS A 424 -28.09 37.81 -24.01
C LYS A 424 -28.37 37.08 -22.68
N TYR A 425 -29.63 36.97 -22.29
CA TYR A 425 -30.06 36.19 -21.12
C TYR A 425 -29.93 34.69 -21.37
N ASP A 426 -30.19 34.24 -22.60
CA ASP A 426 -30.02 32.84 -23.04
C ASP A 426 -28.52 32.47 -23.09
N ASP A 427 -27.65 33.33 -23.65
CA ASP A 427 -26.18 33.18 -23.61
C ASP A 427 -25.64 33.19 -22.16
N LEU A 428 -26.15 34.08 -21.31
CA LEU A 428 -25.78 34.12 -19.89
C LEU A 428 -26.33 32.90 -19.13
N SER A 429 -27.51 32.40 -19.45
CA SER A 429 -28.07 31.19 -18.84
C SER A 429 -27.34 29.93 -19.29
N ASN A 430 -26.89 29.86 -20.54
CA ASN A 430 -26.06 28.76 -21.02
C ASN A 430 -24.67 28.78 -20.37
N LYS A 431 -24.05 29.95 -20.22
CA LYS A 431 -22.79 30.10 -19.46
C LYS A 431 -22.96 29.86 -17.96
N LEU A 432 -24.13 30.21 -17.40
CA LEU A 432 -24.48 29.87 -16.03
C LEU A 432 -24.56 28.34 -15.90
N LYS A 433 -25.27 27.65 -16.79
CA LYS A 433 -25.34 26.17 -16.84
C LYS A 433 -24.00 25.47 -17.08
N GLU A 434 -23.12 26.04 -17.90
CA GLU A 434 -21.73 25.56 -18.02
C GLU A 434 -20.96 25.75 -16.71
N SER A 435 -21.13 26.89 -16.02
CA SER A 435 -20.52 27.12 -14.71
C SER A 435 -21.14 26.26 -13.60
N GLU A 436 -22.44 25.95 -13.67
CA GLU A 436 -23.15 25.05 -12.75
C GLU A 436 -22.65 23.62 -12.95
N LYS A 437 -22.54 23.13 -14.20
CA LYS A 437 -21.92 21.83 -14.53
C LYS A 437 -20.46 21.77 -14.08
N LEU A 438 -19.70 22.86 -14.23
CA LEU A 438 -18.32 22.93 -13.76
C LEU A 438 -18.26 22.87 -12.22
N VAL A 439 -19.08 23.66 -11.52
CA VAL A 439 -19.21 23.64 -10.05
C VAL A 439 -19.68 22.28 -9.55
N GLU A 440 -20.60 21.61 -10.23
CA GLU A 440 -21.08 20.27 -9.86
C GLU A 440 -19.98 19.21 -10.08
N SER A 441 -19.20 19.32 -11.16
CA SER A 441 -18.01 18.46 -11.37
C SER A 441 -16.92 18.71 -10.32
N LEU A 442 -16.74 19.97 -9.89
CA LEU A 442 -15.82 20.35 -8.82
C LEU A 442 -16.33 19.88 -7.45
N ASN A 443 -17.63 19.96 -7.17
CA ASN A 443 -18.24 19.46 -5.94
C ASN A 443 -18.11 17.93 -5.87
N LYS A 444 -18.31 17.21 -6.99
CA LYS A 444 -18.04 15.78 -7.07
C LYS A 444 -16.56 15.46 -6.82
N ARG A 445 -15.65 16.24 -7.40
CA ARG A 445 -14.19 16.15 -7.16
C ARG A 445 -13.82 16.44 -5.70
N VAL A 446 -14.51 17.37 -5.03
CA VAL A 446 -14.34 17.67 -3.61
C VAL A 446 -14.83 16.50 -2.76
N LEU A 447 -16.01 15.94 -3.03
CA LEU A 447 -16.52 14.75 -2.33
C LEU A 447 -15.60 13.53 -2.49
N GLU A 448 -15.04 13.31 -3.69
CA GLU A 448 -14.00 12.30 -3.93
C GLU A 448 -12.74 12.55 -3.08
N LEU A 449 -12.28 13.79 -2.98
CA LEU A 449 -11.13 14.18 -2.16
C LEU A 449 -11.43 14.14 -0.65
N GLU A 450 -12.66 14.39 -0.22
CA GLU A 450 -13.12 14.27 1.17
C GLU A 450 -13.19 12.81 1.60
N ASP A 451 -13.70 11.90 0.78
CA ASP A 451 -13.68 10.46 1.03
C ASP A 451 -12.25 9.90 1.09
N ILE A 452 -11.36 10.35 0.19
CA ILE A 452 -9.92 10.03 0.26
C ILE A 452 -9.29 10.59 1.55
N SER A 453 -9.59 11.84 1.93
CA SER A 453 -9.09 12.44 3.16
C SER A 453 -9.62 11.74 4.41
N LEU A 454 -10.88 11.27 4.40
CA LEU A 454 -11.50 10.54 5.49
C LEU A 454 -10.90 9.14 5.64
N LYS A 455 -10.64 8.44 4.52
CA LYS A 455 -9.87 7.18 4.49
C LYS A 455 -8.46 7.39 5.06
N GLN A 456 -7.74 8.42 4.61
CA GLN A 456 -6.42 8.76 5.16
C GLN A 456 -6.46 9.11 6.65
N ARG A 457 -7.52 9.79 7.15
CA ARG A 457 -7.70 10.04 8.59
C ARG A 457 -7.95 8.74 9.37
N VAL A 458 -8.73 7.80 8.83
CA VAL A 458 -8.94 6.48 9.45
C VAL A 458 -7.66 5.65 9.46
N GLU A 459 -6.89 5.65 8.38
CA GLU A 459 -5.58 5.00 8.33
C GLU A 459 -4.59 5.62 9.32
N LEU A 460 -4.48 6.96 9.36
CA LEU A 460 -3.66 7.70 10.32
C LEU A 460 -4.10 7.46 11.77
N SER A 461 -5.40 7.34 12.05
CA SER A 461 -5.89 6.92 13.38
C SER A 461 -5.40 5.51 13.68
N SER A 462 -5.60 4.55 12.77
CA SER A 462 -5.16 3.16 12.99
C SER A 462 -3.64 3.02 13.16
N LEU A 463 -2.86 3.88 12.49
CA LEU A 463 -1.40 3.96 12.63
C LEU A 463 -1.01 4.62 13.94
N LYS A 464 -1.76 5.63 14.41
CA LYS A 464 -1.56 6.24 15.73
C LYS A 464 -1.94 5.29 16.87
N ASP A 465 -3.00 4.51 16.72
CA ASP A 465 -3.41 3.48 17.69
C ASP A 465 -2.36 2.34 17.75
N LYS A 466 -1.79 1.96 16.59
CA LYS A 466 -0.63 1.04 16.50
C LYS A 466 0.61 1.66 17.14
N LEU A 467 0.89 2.94 16.91
CA LEU A 467 2.02 3.66 17.49
C LEU A 467 1.89 3.71 19.03
N GLU A 468 0.75 4.17 19.55
CA GLU A 468 0.48 4.27 20.99
C GLU A 468 0.49 2.90 21.67
N THR A 469 0.06 1.82 20.98
CA THR A 469 0.18 0.45 21.52
C THR A 469 1.61 -0.12 21.42
N THR A 470 2.43 0.31 20.46
CA THR A 470 3.88 0.00 20.47
C THR A 470 4.66 0.83 21.49
N GLU A 471 4.35 2.12 21.67
CA GLU A 471 4.95 2.99 22.69
C GLU A 471 4.60 2.51 24.10
N LYS A 472 3.36 2.07 24.35
CA LYS A 472 2.99 1.43 25.63
C LYS A 472 3.70 0.10 25.85
N ARG A 473 3.95 -0.70 24.81
CA ARG A 473 4.77 -1.91 24.92
C ARG A 473 6.24 -1.57 25.20
N GLU A 474 6.80 -0.59 24.51
CA GLU A 474 8.18 -0.13 24.74
C GLU A 474 8.34 0.44 26.15
N LEU A 475 7.41 1.28 26.61
CA LEU A 475 7.38 1.83 27.96
C LEU A 475 7.26 0.73 29.03
N ASN A 476 6.40 -0.27 28.82
CA ASN A 476 6.32 -1.43 29.70
C ASN A 476 7.66 -2.20 29.70
N THR A 477 8.23 -2.56 28.54
CA THR A 477 9.53 -3.25 28.52
C THR A 477 10.68 -2.44 29.09
N LYS A 478 10.59 -1.10 29.07
CA LYS A 478 11.53 -0.20 29.77
C LYS A 478 11.30 -0.21 31.29
N LEU A 479 10.06 -0.26 31.75
CA LEU A 479 9.71 -0.49 33.17
C LEU A 479 10.19 -1.87 33.64
N ASP A 480 9.91 -2.93 32.88
CA ASP A 480 10.37 -4.30 33.16
C ASP A 480 11.92 -4.36 33.24
N LEU A 481 12.63 -3.68 32.31
CA LEU A 481 14.08 -3.55 32.34
C LEU A 481 14.59 -2.68 33.50
N GLN A 482 13.82 -1.67 33.94
CA GLN A 482 14.15 -0.83 35.08
C GLN A 482 13.97 -1.60 36.39
N GLU A 483 12.85 -2.32 36.56
CA GLU A 483 12.60 -3.20 37.71
C GLU A 483 13.59 -4.37 37.78
N ALA A 484 13.97 -4.95 36.63
CA ALA A 484 15.03 -5.94 36.57
C ALA A 484 16.39 -5.35 37.01
N LYS A 485 16.76 -4.15 36.55
CA LYS A 485 17.98 -3.46 36.99
C LYS A 485 17.96 -3.11 38.47
N ASP A 486 16.83 -2.61 38.98
CA ASP A 486 16.67 -2.28 40.41
C ASP A 486 16.66 -3.54 41.29
N SER A 487 16.18 -4.68 40.77
CA SER A 487 16.25 -5.98 41.44
C SER A 487 17.68 -6.52 41.48
N ILE A 488 18.42 -6.42 40.38
CA ILE A 488 19.86 -6.76 40.31
C ILE A 488 20.68 -5.85 41.24
N SER A 489 20.38 -4.55 41.27
CA SER A 489 21.00 -3.57 42.17
C SER A 489 20.84 -3.95 43.65
N LYS A 490 19.64 -4.39 44.05
CA LYS A 490 19.32 -4.76 45.44
C LYS A 490 19.93 -6.09 45.90
N LEU A 491 20.37 -6.96 44.98
CA LEU A 491 20.90 -8.30 45.30
C LEU A 491 22.39 -8.33 45.73
N THR A 492 23.08 -7.19 45.75
CA THR A 492 24.53 -7.15 46.05
C THR A 492 24.87 -7.07 47.55
N GLN A 493 23.91 -6.79 48.45
CA GLN A 493 24.16 -6.71 49.90
C GLN A 493 23.03 -7.27 50.80
N ALA A 494 22.91 -8.59 50.90
CA ALA A 494 22.37 -9.26 52.11
C ALA A 494 22.65 -10.78 52.11
N ALA A 495 23.75 -11.22 52.74
CA ALA A 495 23.97 -12.65 52.97
C ALA A 495 23.18 -13.15 54.19
N LYS A 496 22.03 -13.80 53.96
CA LYS A 496 21.35 -14.67 54.95
C LYS A 496 20.48 -15.71 54.22
N GLN A 497 20.55 -16.96 54.66
CA GLN A 497 19.81 -18.07 54.04
C GLN A 497 18.33 -18.02 54.41
N PRO A 498 17.41 -18.20 53.45
CA PRO A 498 16.06 -18.69 53.72
C PRO A 498 16.09 -20.22 53.83
N GLU A 499 15.49 -20.77 54.86
CA GLU A 499 15.10 -22.18 54.87
C GLU A 499 13.94 -22.40 53.87
N SER A 500 13.81 -23.62 53.34
CA SER A 500 12.92 -23.98 52.22
C SER A 500 13.20 -23.26 50.88
N ILE A 501 14.28 -23.68 50.20
CA ILE A 501 14.46 -23.39 48.76
C ILE A 501 13.32 -24.06 47.98
N ASN A 502 12.43 -23.24 47.43
CA ASN A 502 11.34 -23.70 46.58
C ASN A 502 11.87 -23.85 45.14
N TRP A 503 12.05 -25.09 44.66
CA TRP A 503 12.73 -25.39 43.38
C TRP A 503 11.86 -25.15 42.13
N SER A 504 11.12 -24.05 42.13
CA SER A 504 10.18 -23.67 41.08
C SER A 504 10.73 -22.53 40.23
N PHE A 505 11.00 -22.81 38.95
CA PHE A 505 11.40 -21.82 37.96
C PHE A 505 10.27 -21.70 36.93
N PRO A 506 9.53 -20.57 36.89
CA PRO A 506 8.32 -20.45 36.05
C PRO A 506 8.60 -20.44 34.55
N ASP A 507 9.85 -20.16 34.13
CA ASP A 507 10.26 -20.09 32.73
C ASP A 507 10.59 -21.47 32.11
N PHE A 508 10.56 -22.54 32.90
CA PHE A 508 10.74 -23.91 32.41
C PHE A 508 9.41 -24.59 32.12
N ASP A 509 9.33 -25.28 30.97
CA ASP A 509 8.20 -26.15 30.61
C ASP A 509 7.85 -27.10 31.77
N ALA A 510 6.55 -27.24 32.08
CA ALA A 510 6.06 -27.98 33.24
C ALA A 510 6.60 -29.43 33.35
N SER A 511 6.93 -30.06 32.22
CA SER A 511 7.59 -31.39 32.18
C SER A 511 8.99 -31.36 32.80
N LEU A 512 9.80 -30.33 32.50
CA LEU A 512 11.12 -30.12 33.10
C LEU A 512 10.98 -29.67 34.56
N GLN A 513 10.06 -28.75 34.86
CA GLN A 513 9.81 -28.25 36.20
C GLN A 513 9.45 -29.39 37.18
N ASN A 514 8.57 -30.31 36.77
CA ASN A 514 8.23 -31.52 37.54
C ASN A 514 9.45 -32.43 37.81
N GLN A 515 10.35 -32.60 36.83
CA GLN A 515 11.56 -33.42 37.01
C GLN A 515 12.59 -32.76 37.95
N ILE A 516 12.74 -31.44 37.85
CA ILE A 516 13.58 -30.65 38.77
C ILE A 516 13.02 -30.75 40.20
N GLU A 517 11.70 -30.58 40.37
CA GLU A 517 11.07 -30.67 41.68
C GLU A 517 11.16 -32.08 42.27
N GLN A 518 11.03 -33.14 41.45
CA GLN A 518 11.20 -34.53 41.88
C GLN A 518 12.60 -34.79 42.46
N ILE A 519 13.66 -34.24 41.84
CA ILE A 519 15.04 -34.33 42.36
C ILE A 519 15.20 -33.44 43.62
N GLY A 520 14.61 -32.24 43.63
CA GLY A 520 14.60 -31.35 44.80
C GLY A 520 13.99 -32.02 46.05
N ARG A 521 12.90 -32.77 45.87
CA ARG A 521 12.14 -33.47 46.92
C ARG A 521 12.83 -34.74 47.48
N GLN A 522 13.81 -35.34 46.78
CA GLN A 522 14.53 -36.51 47.30
C GLN A 522 15.35 -36.14 48.55
N LYS A 523 15.02 -36.67 49.73
CA LYS A 523 15.69 -36.27 50.99
C LYS A 523 17.11 -36.83 51.17
N GLU A 524 17.47 -37.86 50.42
CA GLU A 524 18.70 -38.65 50.60
C GLU A 524 19.92 -38.06 49.87
N LEU A 525 19.71 -37.24 48.83
CA LEU A 525 20.82 -36.62 48.09
C LEU A 525 21.29 -35.34 48.77
N GLN A 526 22.61 -35.21 48.94
CA GLN A 526 23.25 -33.95 49.31
C GLN A 526 22.94 -32.85 48.26
N ASN A 527 22.86 -31.59 48.70
CA ASN A 527 22.46 -30.46 47.85
C ASN A 527 23.35 -30.29 46.60
N GLN A 528 24.64 -30.60 46.69
CA GLN A 528 25.56 -30.58 45.55
C GLN A 528 25.22 -31.66 44.50
N SER A 529 24.87 -32.87 44.94
CA SER A 529 24.42 -33.96 44.07
C SER A 529 23.05 -33.68 43.46
N LYS A 530 22.14 -33.02 44.20
CA LYS A 530 20.86 -32.52 43.65
C LYS A 530 21.10 -31.54 42.51
N LEU A 531 21.93 -30.52 42.73
CA LEU A 531 22.29 -29.53 41.70
C LEU A 531 22.90 -30.20 40.47
N GLN A 532 23.85 -31.13 40.63
CA GLN A 532 24.42 -31.85 39.48
C GLN A 532 23.38 -32.68 38.71
N ASN A 533 22.43 -33.31 39.39
CA ASN A 533 21.37 -34.08 38.73
C ASN A 533 20.32 -33.18 38.08
N ILE A 534 19.98 -32.04 38.68
CA ILE A 534 19.15 -30.99 38.09
C ILE A 534 19.79 -30.45 36.81
N TYR A 535 21.09 -30.10 36.83
CA TYR A 535 21.81 -29.66 35.63
C TYR A 535 21.85 -30.73 34.53
N LYS A 536 22.06 -32.02 34.87
CA LYS A 536 21.99 -33.12 33.90
C LYS A 536 20.59 -33.28 33.29
N VAL A 537 19.53 -33.11 34.09
CA VAL A 537 18.14 -33.16 33.60
C VAL A 537 17.83 -31.98 32.68
N ILE A 538 18.21 -30.75 33.06
CA ILE A 538 18.09 -29.55 32.21
C ILE A 538 18.84 -29.76 30.89
N GLN A 539 20.09 -30.24 30.95
CA GLN A 539 20.92 -30.50 29.75
C GLN A 539 20.29 -31.56 28.84
N ASN A 540 19.81 -32.67 29.40
CA ASN A 540 19.14 -33.73 28.63
C ASN A 540 17.81 -33.26 28.03
N TYR A 541 17.03 -32.46 28.77
CA TYR A 541 15.78 -31.89 28.30
C TYR A 541 16.01 -30.96 27.10
N PHE A 542 16.93 -30.01 27.20
CA PHE A 542 17.22 -29.10 26.09
C PHE A 542 17.84 -29.83 24.89
N LYS A 543 18.67 -30.86 25.10
CA LYS A 543 19.19 -31.71 24.02
C LYS A 543 18.10 -32.55 23.32
N LEU A 544 17.08 -32.99 24.06
CA LEU A 544 15.90 -33.63 23.47
C LEU A 544 15.01 -32.64 22.71
N LYS A 545 14.89 -31.40 23.20
CA LYS A 545 14.15 -30.31 22.53
C LYS A 545 14.87 -29.82 21.26
N GLU A 546 16.21 -29.79 21.28
CA GLU A 546 17.05 -29.57 20.09
C GLU A 546 16.84 -30.68 19.06
N LEU A 547 16.90 -31.96 19.47
CA LEU A 547 16.64 -33.10 18.59
C LEU A 547 15.23 -33.09 17.97
N SER A 548 14.19 -32.70 18.74
CA SER A 548 12.83 -32.61 18.19
C SER A 548 12.65 -31.41 17.24
N LEU A 549 13.29 -30.28 17.51
CA LEU A 549 13.30 -29.11 16.61
C LEU A 549 14.11 -29.37 15.33
N VAL A 550 15.23 -30.09 15.41
CA VAL A 550 15.98 -30.55 14.23
C VAL A 550 15.12 -31.49 13.39
N LYS A 551 14.42 -32.45 14.02
CA LYS A 551 13.50 -33.31 13.30
C LYS A 551 12.33 -32.53 12.67
N GLN A 552 11.70 -31.61 13.39
CA GLN A 552 10.62 -30.78 12.84
C GLN A 552 11.08 -29.93 11.65
N ASN A 553 12.31 -29.38 11.68
CA ASN A 553 12.90 -28.69 10.53
C ASN A 553 13.19 -29.65 9.36
N GLN A 554 13.59 -30.90 9.62
CA GLN A 554 13.80 -31.91 8.59
C GLN A 554 12.48 -32.36 7.95
N ASP A 555 11.46 -32.66 8.77
CA ASP A 555 10.10 -33.00 8.32
C ASP A 555 9.50 -31.83 7.50
N ALA A 556 9.67 -30.58 7.97
CA ALA A 556 9.24 -29.39 7.23
C ALA A 556 10.03 -29.18 5.92
N LYS A 557 11.34 -29.45 5.92
CA LYS A 557 12.15 -29.39 4.70
C LYS A 557 11.69 -30.42 3.68
N GLU A 558 11.40 -31.66 4.09
CA GLU A 558 10.81 -32.66 3.18
C GLU A 558 9.47 -32.21 2.60
N VAL A 559 8.62 -31.52 3.38
CA VAL A 559 7.38 -30.93 2.86
C VAL A 559 7.68 -29.82 1.85
N PHE A 560 8.64 -28.92 2.12
CA PHE A 560 9.06 -27.90 1.16
C PHE A 560 9.67 -28.48 -0.12
N ASP A 561 10.52 -29.51 -0.03
CA ASP A 561 11.14 -30.15 -1.20
C ASP A 561 10.08 -30.89 -2.05
N ARG A 562 9.08 -31.54 -1.43
CA ARG A 562 7.92 -32.11 -2.13
C ARG A 562 7.05 -31.03 -2.78
N LEU A 563 6.81 -29.92 -2.08
CA LEU A 563 5.98 -28.82 -2.58
C LEU A 563 6.67 -28.08 -3.74
N ARG A 564 8.00 -27.89 -3.68
CA ARG A 564 8.83 -27.41 -4.78
C ARG A 564 8.79 -28.38 -5.97
N ALA A 565 8.93 -29.69 -5.75
CA ALA A 565 8.81 -30.68 -6.82
C ALA A 565 7.42 -30.64 -7.50
N PHE A 566 6.35 -30.52 -6.72
CA PHE A 566 4.99 -30.36 -7.24
C PHE A 566 4.81 -29.05 -8.02
N THR A 567 5.28 -27.91 -7.49
CA THR A 567 5.23 -26.61 -8.19
C THR A 567 6.06 -26.62 -9.47
N ASN A 568 7.25 -27.26 -9.47
CA ASN A 568 8.05 -27.44 -10.67
C ASN A 568 7.31 -28.26 -11.72
N SER A 569 6.68 -29.39 -11.35
CA SER A 569 5.83 -30.17 -12.27
C SER A 569 4.71 -29.30 -12.84
N LEU A 570 3.97 -28.60 -11.97
CA LEU A 570 2.83 -27.79 -12.37
C LEU A 570 3.24 -26.65 -13.33
N VAL A 571 4.38 -26.00 -13.11
CA VAL A 571 4.92 -24.97 -14.03
C VAL A 571 5.40 -25.58 -15.34
N ILE A 572 6.04 -26.75 -15.32
CA ILE A 572 6.40 -27.50 -16.53
C ILE A 572 5.13 -27.85 -17.33
N ASP A 573 4.10 -28.38 -16.69
CA ASP A 573 2.82 -28.74 -17.30
C ASP A 573 2.10 -27.51 -17.87
N PHE A 574 2.09 -26.37 -17.16
CA PHE A 574 1.50 -25.11 -17.61
C PHE A 574 2.24 -24.50 -18.81
N THR A 575 3.58 -24.48 -18.76
CA THR A 575 4.41 -23.89 -19.82
C THR A 575 4.42 -24.76 -21.07
N LEU A 576 4.38 -26.08 -20.93
CA LEU A 576 4.15 -27.01 -22.03
C LEU A 576 2.79 -26.77 -22.70
N HIS A 577 1.70 -26.57 -21.94
CA HIS A 577 0.37 -26.31 -22.50
C HIS A 577 0.19 -24.92 -23.14
N LEU A 578 0.86 -23.88 -22.62
CA LEU A 578 0.68 -22.49 -23.08
C LEU A 578 1.73 -22.01 -24.10
N ASN A 579 2.96 -22.51 -24.00
CA ASN A 579 4.10 -22.10 -24.85
C ASN A 579 4.68 -23.26 -25.68
N GLY A 580 4.25 -24.51 -25.49
CA GLY A 580 4.75 -25.68 -26.21
C GLY A 580 6.13 -26.17 -25.78
N ASN A 581 6.86 -25.38 -25.00
CA ASN A 581 8.17 -25.72 -24.43
C ASN A 581 8.06 -25.83 -22.90
N PRO A 582 8.56 -26.91 -22.28
CA PRO A 582 8.61 -27.01 -20.83
C PRO A 582 9.67 -26.06 -20.27
N SER A 583 9.31 -25.30 -19.24
CA SER A 583 10.21 -24.45 -18.46
C SER A 583 10.15 -24.88 -17.00
N THR A 584 11.29 -24.95 -16.32
CA THR A 584 11.33 -25.17 -14.87
C THR A 584 10.85 -23.94 -14.10
N LEU A 585 10.56 -24.08 -12.81
CA LEU A 585 10.16 -22.96 -11.95
C LEU A 585 11.21 -21.82 -11.92
N GLU A 586 12.49 -22.17 -11.95
CA GLU A 586 13.59 -21.20 -11.89
C GLU A 586 13.74 -20.45 -13.23
N GLU A 587 13.72 -21.18 -14.35
CA GLU A 587 13.67 -20.57 -15.70
C GLU A 587 12.39 -19.73 -15.93
N PHE A 588 11.26 -20.10 -15.32
CA PHE A 588 10.02 -19.33 -15.38
C PHE A 588 10.05 -18.05 -14.52
N LEU A 589 10.84 -18.03 -13.43
CA LEU A 589 11.00 -16.84 -12.58
C LEU A 589 12.03 -15.85 -13.14
N ASP A 590 13.15 -16.36 -13.69
CA ASP A 590 14.25 -15.52 -14.20
C ASP A 590 14.04 -15.02 -15.63
N SER A 591 13.19 -15.67 -16.45
CA SER A 591 13.05 -15.33 -17.87
C SER A 591 11.85 -14.42 -18.20
N LYS A 592 12.03 -13.63 -19.26
CA LYS A 592 10.97 -12.78 -19.87
C LYS A 592 9.76 -13.58 -20.38
N GLN A 593 9.79 -14.91 -20.37
CA GLN A 593 8.62 -15.73 -20.70
C GLN A 593 7.47 -15.53 -19.70
N LYS A 594 7.76 -15.10 -18.47
CA LYS A 594 6.77 -14.70 -17.47
C LYS A 594 5.79 -13.66 -18.03
N ASP A 595 6.31 -12.59 -18.62
CA ASP A 595 5.48 -11.49 -19.15
C ASP A 595 4.72 -11.92 -20.41
N GLU A 596 5.37 -12.68 -21.30
CA GLU A 596 4.72 -13.23 -22.50
C GLU A 596 3.58 -14.21 -22.14
N LEU A 597 3.76 -15.03 -21.11
CA LEU A 597 2.76 -15.97 -20.61
C LEU A 597 1.64 -15.24 -19.86
N VAL A 598 1.93 -14.20 -19.08
CA VAL A 598 0.91 -13.32 -18.48
C VAL A 598 0.07 -12.64 -19.56
N ILE A 599 0.68 -12.14 -20.64
CA ILE A 599 -0.04 -11.55 -21.78
C ILE A 599 -0.92 -12.61 -22.47
N LYS A 600 -0.41 -13.82 -22.74
CA LYS A 600 -1.22 -14.92 -23.31
C LYS A 600 -2.37 -15.33 -22.38
N LEU A 601 -2.17 -15.32 -21.07
CA LEU A 601 -3.18 -15.69 -20.08
C LEU A 601 -4.24 -14.59 -19.92
N GLN A 602 -3.85 -13.31 -19.97
CA GLN A 602 -4.80 -12.18 -20.10
C GLN A 602 -5.60 -12.26 -21.39
N ASN A 603 -4.96 -12.57 -22.52
CA ASN A 603 -5.67 -12.75 -23.81
C ASN A 603 -6.63 -13.95 -23.76
N LEU A 604 -6.28 -15.05 -23.08
CA LEU A 604 -7.19 -16.17 -22.84
C LEU A 604 -8.36 -15.80 -21.92
N ILE A 605 -8.13 -15.01 -20.87
CA ILE A 605 -9.21 -14.49 -20.02
C ILE A 605 -10.14 -13.58 -20.82
N GLN A 606 -9.60 -12.62 -21.59
CA GLN A 606 -10.41 -11.73 -22.44
C GLN A 606 -11.20 -12.49 -23.51
N ASN A 607 -10.60 -13.51 -24.14
CA ASN A 607 -11.28 -14.37 -25.11
C ASN A 607 -12.36 -15.26 -24.45
N ASN A 608 -12.15 -15.71 -23.21
CA ASN A 608 -13.17 -16.45 -22.47
C ASN A 608 -14.31 -15.51 -22.02
N GLU A 609 -14.00 -14.29 -21.58
CA GLU A 609 -15.01 -13.27 -21.27
C GLU A 609 -15.80 -12.83 -22.50
N SER A 610 -15.17 -12.72 -23.68
CA SER A 610 -15.89 -12.42 -24.92
C SER A 610 -16.78 -13.58 -25.32
N LEU A 611 -16.29 -14.83 -25.27
CA LEU A 611 -17.11 -16.03 -25.49
C LEU A 611 -18.29 -16.15 -24.50
N VAL A 612 -18.09 -15.82 -23.22
CA VAL A 612 -19.18 -15.79 -22.22
C VAL A 612 -20.17 -14.66 -22.50
N ARG A 613 -19.70 -13.48 -22.93
CA ARG A 613 -20.56 -12.37 -23.37
C ARG A 613 -21.33 -12.73 -24.65
N ASP A 614 -20.70 -13.39 -25.62
CA ASP A 614 -21.33 -13.81 -26.87
C ASP A 614 -22.33 -14.95 -26.67
N LEU A 615 -22.03 -15.91 -25.78
CA LEU A 615 -23.00 -16.93 -25.34
C LEU A 615 -24.17 -16.30 -24.59
N LYS A 616 -23.94 -15.27 -23.75
CA LYS A 616 -25.01 -14.53 -23.08
C LYS A 616 -25.86 -13.73 -24.08
N ASN A 617 -25.23 -13.01 -25.01
CA ASN A 617 -25.89 -12.29 -26.10
C ASN A 617 -26.69 -13.25 -26.99
N MET A 618 -26.14 -14.39 -27.39
CA MET A 618 -26.87 -15.43 -28.13
C MET A 618 -28.05 -15.98 -27.31
N ASN A 619 -27.89 -16.21 -26.01
CA ASN A 619 -28.98 -16.70 -25.17
C ASN A 619 -30.08 -15.64 -24.99
N GLU A 620 -29.72 -14.36 -24.85
CA GLU A 620 -30.68 -13.24 -24.80
C GLU A 620 -31.41 -13.05 -26.14
N GLN A 621 -30.69 -13.14 -27.28
CA GLN A 621 -31.29 -13.18 -28.62
C GLN A 621 -32.19 -14.41 -28.80
N MET A 622 -31.77 -15.59 -28.35
CA MET A 622 -32.54 -16.84 -28.43
C MET A 622 -33.80 -16.78 -27.57
N ASN A 623 -33.74 -16.16 -26.38
CA ASN A 623 -34.90 -15.91 -25.53
C ASN A 623 -35.83 -14.85 -26.13
N THR A 624 -35.29 -13.86 -26.84
CA THR A 624 -36.07 -12.87 -27.62
C THR A 624 -36.76 -13.54 -28.82
N ILE A 625 -36.09 -14.47 -29.51
CA ILE A 625 -36.69 -15.28 -30.59
C ILE A 625 -37.79 -16.20 -30.01
N LYS A 626 -37.56 -16.83 -28.85
CA LYS A 626 -38.57 -17.64 -28.15
C LYS A 626 -39.80 -16.81 -27.74
N SER A 627 -39.63 -15.57 -27.27
CA SER A 627 -40.77 -14.72 -26.89
C SER A 627 -41.53 -14.20 -28.11
N VAL A 628 -40.84 -13.76 -29.17
CA VAL A 628 -41.46 -13.33 -30.44
C VAL A 628 -42.23 -14.47 -31.12
N LEU A 629 -41.78 -15.72 -30.98
CA LEU A 629 -42.45 -16.91 -31.51
C LEU A 629 -43.41 -17.61 -30.51
N ASN A 630 -43.60 -17.07 -29.29
CA ASN A 630 -44.40 -17.68 -28.22
C ASN A 630 -44.07 -19.17 -27.94
N LEU A 631 -42.78 -19.53 -27.98
CA LEU A 631 -42.33 -20.91 -27.81
C LEU A 631 -42.09 -21.26 -26.32
N PRO A 632 -42.52 -22.44 -25.84
CA PRO A 632 -42.26 -22.89 -24.47
C PRO A 632 -40.76 -23.06 -24.23
N ALA A 633 -40.33 -22.81 -22.98
CA ALA A 633 -38.90 -22.69 -22.63
C ALA A 633 -38.03 -23.90 -23.04
N SER A 634 -38.61 -25.10 -23.03
CA SER A 634 -38.02 -26.39 -23.41
C SER A 634 -37.93 -26.66 -24.93
N SER A 635 -38.24 -25.68 -25.78
CA SER A 635 -38.15 -25.83 -27.24
C SER A 635 -36.70 -25.93 -27.72
N ASN A 636 -36.35 -27.05 -28.35
CA ASN A 636 -35.04 -27.29 -28.96
C ASN A 636 -34.88 -26.55 -30.29
N PHE A 637 -33.64 -26.28 -30.71
CA PHE A 637 -33.31 -25.52 -31.93
C PHE A 637 -34.02 -26.03 -33.20
N GLU A 638 -34.22 -27.35 -33.30
CA GLU A 638 -34.83 -28.03 -34.45
C GLU A 638 -36.33 -27.71 -34.63
N SER A 639 -37.06 -27.39 -33.55
CA SER A 639 -38.47 -26.94 -33.63
C SER A 639 -38.60 -25.48 -34.08
N ILE A 640 -37.59 -24.64 -33.79
CA ILE A 640 -37.53 -23.26 -34.27
C ILE A 640 -37.27 -23.24 -35.79
N SER A 641 -36.34 -24.08 -36.26
CA SER A 641 -36.04 -24.24 -37.69
C SER A 641 -37.26 -24.65 -38.53
N THR A 642 -38.09 -25.57 -38.02
CA THR A 642 -39.32 -26.01 -38.71
C THR A 642 -40.40 -24.93 -38.72
N GLN A 643 -40.58 -24.14 -37.66
CA GLN A 643 -41.52 -23.00 -37.68
C GLN A 643 -41.08 -21.88 -38.63
N ILE A 644 -39.79 -21.52 -38.65
CA ILE A 644 -39.26 -20.51 -39.58
C ILE A 644 -39.46 -20.95 -41.04
N SER A 645 -39.23 -22.24 -41.33
CA SER A 645 -39.48 -22.83 -42.66
C SER A 645 -40.94 -22.75 -43.09
N GLN A 646 -41.89 -22.87 -42.14
CA GLN A 646 -43.32 -22.70 -42.42
C GLN A 646 -43.66 -21.23 -42.68
N GLN A 647 -43.20 -20.29 -41.84
CA GLN A 647 -43.46 -18.86 -42.02
C GLN A 647 -42.90 -18.31 -43.35
N GLN A 648 -41.73 -18.77 -43.80
CA GLN A 648 -41.20 -18.41 -45.13
C GLN A 648 -42.16 -18.81 -46.26
N LYS A 649 -42.79 -19.97 -46.15
CA LYS A 649 -43.75 -20.50 -47.13
C LYS A 649 -45.02 -19.62 -47.22
N ASP A 650 -45.48 -19.11 -46.09
CA ASP A 650 -46.64 -18.23 -46.00
C ASP A 650 -46.32 -16.82 -46.53
N ILE A 651 -45.09 -16.33 -46.31
CA ILE A 651 -44.56 -15.08 -46.90
C ILE A 651 -44.45 -15.16 -48.43
N GLU A 652 -44.07 -16.32 -48.99
CA GLU A 652 -44.01 -16.53 -50.44
C GLU A 652 -45.41 -16.47 -51.10
N GLN A 653 -46.45 -16.96 -50.41
CA GLN A 653 -47.84 -16.80 -50.85
C GLN A 653 -48.30 -15.32 -50.80
N MET A 654 -47.95 -14.61 -49.72
CA MET A 654 -48.24 -13.18 -49.57
C MET A 654 -47.59 -12.33 -50.69
N LYS A 655 -46.35 -12.63 -51.10
CA LYS A 655 -45.69 -12.00 -52.27
C LYS A 655 -46.52 -12.13 -53.56
N SER A 656 -47.07 -13.30 -53.83
CA SER A 656 -47.88 -13.57 -55.02
C SER A 656 -49.11 -12.65 -55.08
N ILE A 657 -49.82 -12.51 -53.96
CA ILE A 657 -50.99 -11.63 -53.82
C ILE A 657 -50.58 -10.15 -53.92
N ALA A 658 -49.49 -9.77 -53.25
CA ALA A 658 -48.97 -8.40 -53.25
C ALA A 658 -48.58 -7.90 -54.65
N SER A 659 -47.98 -8.76 -55.49
CA SER A 659 -47.55 -8.41 -56.85
C SER A 659 -48.71 -7.84 -57.70
N LYS A 660 -49.87 -8.50 -57.68
CA LYS A 660 -51.07 -8.10 -58.44
C LYS A 660 -51.73 -6.82 -57.90
N SER A 661 -51.49 -6.46 -56.63
CA SER A 661 -51.92 -5.18 -56.05
C SER A 661 -51.02 -4.01 -56.49
N LEU A 662 -49.75 -4.27 -56.82
CA LEU A 662 -48.71 -3.26 -56.88
C LEU A 662 -48.75 -2.41 -58.17
N ASP A 663 -49.10 -2.99 -59.32
CA ASP A 663 -49.19 -2.22 -60.57
C ASP A 663 -50.47 -1.36 -60.66
N SER A 664 -51.58 -1.81 -60.07
CA SER A 664 -52.76 -0.95 -59.84
C SER A 664 -52.40 0.24 -58.93
N LYS A 665 -51.71 -0.02 -57.81
CA LYS A 665 -51.19 1.03 -56.93
C LYS A 665 -50.17 1.95 -57.59
N ARG A 666 -49.42 1.52 -58.60
CA ARG A 666 -48.45 2.38 -59.32
C ARG A 666 -49.11 3.46 -60.17
N GLN A 667 -50.26 3.20 -60.77
CA GLN A 667 -51.05 4.26 -61.43
C GLN A 667 -51.68 5.18 -60.37
N MET A 668 -52.31 4.60 -59.35
CA MET A 668 -52.97 5.35 -58.28
C MET A 668 -52.00 6.27 -57.50
N LYS A 669 -50.76 5.82 -57.22
CA LYS A 669 -49.75 6.60 -56.49
C LYS A 669 -49.25 7.83 -57.25
N LYS A 670 -49.29 7.83 -58.60
CA LYS A 670 -48.94 9.04 -59.39
C LYS A 670 -50.01 10.13 -59.30
N ALA A 671 -51.29 9.75 -59.20
CA ALA A 671 -52.36 10.70 -58.89
C ALA A 671 -52.30 11.13 -57.42
N MET A 672 -52.14 10.16 -56.50
CA MET A 672 -52.12 10.39 -55.06
C MET A 672 -50.97 11.30 -54.61
N ASN A 673 -49.76 11.19 -55.18
CA ASN A 673 -48.66 12.10 -54.82
C ASN A 673 -48.94 13.56 -55.24
N LYS A 674 -49.62 13.80 -56.38
CA LYS A 674 -50.06 15.16 -56.74
C LYS A 674 -51.14 15.68 -55.79
N ALA A 675 -52.10 14.84 -55.42
CA ALA A 675 -53.13 15.20 -54.44
C ALA A 675 -52.54 15.41 -53.04
N LEU A 676 -51.52 14.65 -52.63
CA LEU A 676 -50.91 14.72 -51.31
C LEU A 676 -50.03 15.97 -51.10
N ILE A 677 -49.35 16.46 -52.14
CA ILE A 677 -48.61 17.73 -52.07
C ILE A 677 -49.61 18.88 -51.86
N ALA A 678 -50.63 18.99 -52.73
CA ALA A 678 -51.68 20.00 -52.60
C ALA A 678 -52.46 19.88 -51.27
N ALA A 679 -52.76 18.66 -50.81
CA ALA A 679 -53.42 18.44 -49.52
C ALA A 679 -52.52 18.80 -48.32
N ASN A 680 -51.21 18.66 -48.43
CA ASN A 680 -50.28 19.07 -47.37
C ASN A 680 -50.07 20.60 -47.33
N GLU A 681 -50.11 21.27 -48.48
CA GLU A 681 -50.11 22.75 -48.54
C GLU A 681 -51.42 23.30 -47.97
N ILE A 682 -52.58 22.82 -48.44
CA ILE A 682 -53.90 23.15 -47.87
C ILE A 682 -53.98 22.81 -46.38
N LYS A 683 -53.40 21.68 -45.95
CA LYS A 683 -53.34 21.32 -44.53
C LYS A 683 -52.49 22.31 -43.73
N ARG A 684 -51.31 22.72 -44.23
CA ARG A 684 -50.43 23.68 -43.55
C ARG A 684 -51.06 25.07 -43.46
N GLU A 685 -51.80 25.48 -44.49
CA GLU A 685 -52.64 26.69 -44.46
C GLU A 685 -53.81 26.53 -43.47
N SER A 686 -54.44 25.36 -43.39
CA SER A 686 -55.50 25.07 -42.41
C SER A 686 -54.98 25.05 -40.97
N GLU A 687 -53.78 24.53 -40.71
CA GLU A 687 -53.18 24.49 -39.37
C GLU A 687 -52.68 25.86 -38.92
N ASN A 688 -52.24 26.71 -39.84
CA ASN A 688 -51.92 28.11 -39.56
C ASN A 688 -53.20 28.92 -39.31
N THR A 689 -54.20 28.84 -40.20
CA THR A 689 -55.49 29.54 -39.99
C THR A 689 -56.24 29.03 -38.76
N VAL A 690 -56.14 27.76 -38.38
CA VAL A 690 -56.68 27.25 -37.10
C VAL A 690 -55.88 27.77 -35.90
N ARG A 691 -54.55 27.96 -36.00
CA ARG A 691 -53.80 28.67 -34.95
C ARG A 691 -54.24 30.14 -34.83
N ASP A 692 -54.35 30.85 -35.95
CA ASP A 692 -54.74 32.26 -35.96
C ASP A 692 -56.19 32.44 -35.47
N ILE A 693 -57.11 31.56 -35.86
CA ILE A 693 -58.48 31.51 -35.36
C ILE A 693 -58.51 31.17 -33.86
N ASN A 694 -57.68 30.25 -33.38
CA ASN A 694 -57.62 29.93 -31.94
C ASN A 694 -57.04 31.09 -31.11
N VAL A 695 -56.00 31.78 -31.60
CA VAL A 695 -55.46 33.00 -30.95
C VAL A 695 -56.52 34.12 -30.97
N PHE A 696 -57.21 34.30 -32.09
CA PHE A 696 -58.29 35.28 -32.21
C PHE A 696 -59.52 34.91 -31.37
N ALA A 697 -59.81 33.62 -31.18
CA ALA A 697 -60.87 33.14 -30.30
C ALA A 697 -60.51 33.32 -28.82
N ASP A 698 -59.27 33.03 -28.42
CA ASP A 698 -58.77 33.21 -27.06
C ASP A 698 -58.67 34.70 -26.67
N ASP A 699 -58.26 35.57 -27.59
CA ASP A 699 -58.31 37.02 -27.39
C ASP A 699 -59.73 37.59 -27.42
N ASN A 700 -60.64 37.05 -28.26
CA ASN A 700 -62.06 37.41 -28.16
C ASN A 700 -62.72 36.86 -26.90
N GLN A 701 -62.30 35.71 -26.37
CA GLN A 701 -62.78 35.20 -25.08
C GLN A 701 -62.35 36.11 -23.94
N LYS A 702 -61.07 36.51 -23.88
CA LYS A 702 -60.60 37.54 -22.92
C LYS A 702 -61.36 38.85 -23.06
N LYS A 703 -61.74 39.22 -24.29
CA LYS A 703 -62.55 40.42 -24.58
C LYS A 703 -64.01 40.26 -24.18
N ILE A 704 -64.59 39.05 -24.30
CA ILE A 704 -65.92 38.69 -23.79
C ILE A 704 -65.91 38.68 -22.26
N ASP A 705 -64.91 38.09 -21.61
CA ASP A 705 -64.76 38.09 -20.14
C ASP A 705 -64.60 39.53 -19.60
N LEU A 706 -63.84 40.37 -20.30
CA LEU A 706 -63.70 41.79 -19.97
C LEU A 706 -65.03 42.54 -20.18
N LEU A 707 -65.72 42.28 -21.29
CA LEU A 707 -67.03 42.89 -21.58
C LEU A 707 -68.10 42.44 -20.57
N GLN A 708 -68.13 41.15 -20.19
CA GLN A 708 -68.99 40.62 -19.14
C GLN A 708 -68.72 41.32 -17.81
N ARG A 709 -67.44 41.48 -17.41
CA ARG A 709 -67.09 42.26 -16.20
C ARG A 709 -67.53 43.72 -16.29
N THR A 710 -67.48 44.35 -17.46
CA THR A 710 -68.05 45.70 -17.64
C THR A 710 -69.58 45.72 -17.64
N VAL A 711 -70.25 44.67 -18.13
CA VAL A 711 -71.72 44.55 -18.07
C VAL A 711 -72.17 44.28 -16.64
N GLU A 712 -71.46 43.48 -15.86
CA GLU A 712 -71.73 43.26 -14.43
C GLU A 712 -71.58 44.58 -13.64
N THR A 713 -70.49 45.31 -13.86
CA THR A 713 -70.26 46.61 -13.19
C THR A 713 -71.06 47.79 -13.75
N LEU A 714 -71.75 47.62 -14.89
CA LEU A 714 -72.78 48.53 -15.36
C LEU A 714 -74.18 48.12 -14.85
N ARG A 715 -74.45 46.83 -14.68
CA ARG A 715 -75.68 46.32 -14.06
C ARG A 715 -75.80 46.71 -12.59
N THR A 716 -74.73 46.56 -11.81
CA THR A 716 -74.74 47.03 -10.42
C THR A 716 -74.97 48.54 -10.37
N LYS A 717 -74.24 49.34 -11.17
CA LYS A 717 -74.44 50.79 -11.23
C LYS A 717 -75.82 51.22 -11.75
N LEU A 718 -76.45 50.44 -12.62
CA LEU A 718 -77.82 50.68 -13.07
C LEU A 718 -78.80 50.41 -11.92
N HIS A 719 -78.65 49.28 -11.23
CA HIS A 719 -79.47 48.91 -10.07
C HIS A 719 -79.33 49.91 -8.92
N ASP A 720 -78.09 50.32 -8.60
CA ASP A 720 -77.78 51.38 -7.62
C ASP A 720 -78.46 52.71 -8.03
N SER A 721 -78.53 53.02 -9.34
CA SER A 721 -79.16 54.23 -9.86
C SER A 721 -80.69 54.16 -9.89
N GLU A 722 -81.27 52.99 -10.13
CA GLU A 722 -82.71 52.74 -10.11
C GLU A 722 -83.23 52.84 -8.67
N GLN A 723 -82.55 52.20 -7.71
CA GLN A 723 -82.88 52.27 -6.28
C GLN A 723 -82.77 53.70 -5.71
N ASN A 724 -81.78 54.48 -6.16
CA ASN A 724 -81.64 55.91 -5.78
C ASN A 724 -82.70 56.83 -6.43
N LEU A 725 -83.32 56.44 -7.54
CA LEU A 725 -84.44 57.16 -8.13
C LEU A 725 -85.75 56.83 -7.41
N GLU A 726 -85.98 55.55 -7.11
CA GLU A 726 -87.21 55.06 -6.47
C GLU A 726 -87.40 55.65 -5.05
N GLN A 727 -86.33 55.75 -4.26
CA GLN A 727 -86.38 56.48 -2.97
C GLN A 727 -86.73 57.96 -3.16
N LYS A 728 -86.11 58.64 -4.13
CA LYS A 728 -86.32 60.07 -4.37
C LYS A 728 -87.69 60.43 -4.96
N THR A 729 -88.36 59.50 -5.62
CA THR A 729 -89.77 59.69 -6.01
C THR A 729 -90.69 59.64 -4.79
N HIS A 730 -90.42 58.79 -3.80
CA HIS A 730 -91.26 58.65 -2.62
C HIS A 730 -91.13 59.85 -1.67
N GLU A 731 -89.89 60.35 -1.47
CA GLU A 731 -89.60 61.52 -0.61
C GLU A 731 -90.19 62.86 -1.15
N LEU A 732 -90.59 62.93 -2.42
CA LEU A 732 -91.09 64.16 -3.07
C LEU A 732 -92.63 64.25 -3.15
N GLU A 733 -93.32 63.15 -2.85
CA GLU A 733 -94.79 63.08 -2.88
C GLU A 733 -95.36 63.34 -1.47
N ASP A 734 -94.67 62.83 -0.44
CA ASP A 734 -95.03 62.92 0.98
C ASP A 734 -94.91 64.34 1.61
N GLU A 735 -94.20 65.26 0.93
CA GLU A 735 -93.97 66.65 1.32
C GLU A 735 -95.07 67.64 0.85
N LYS A 736 -95.88 67.27 -0.14
CA LYS A 736 -96.92 68.19 -0.67
C LYS A 736 -98.17 68.24 0.20
N ASP A 737 -98.69 67.08 0.59
CA ASP A 737 -100.00 66.97 1.27
C ASP A 737 -99.98 67.45 2.73
N LYS A 738 -98.80 67.76 3.29
CA LYS A 738 -98.64 68.31 4.65
C LYS A 738 -98.63 69.84 4.69
N ASN A 739 -98.34 70.52 3.58
CA ASN A 739 -97.99 71.95 3.57
C ASN A 739 -99.20 72.91 3.50
N GLU A 740 -100.42 72.39 3.33
CA GLU A 740 -101.66 73.19 3.16
C GLU A 740 -102.61 73.13 4.39
N LYS A 741 -102.21 72.43 5.47
CA LYS A 741 -103.04 72.25 6.69
C LYS A 741 -102.39 72.68 8.00
N LEU A 742 -101.17 73.24 7.94
CA LEU A 742 -100.41 73.61 9.13
C LEU A 742 -100.31 75.13 9.37
N GLN A 743 -101.04 75.94 8.60
CA GLN A 743 -100.90 77.41 8.64
C GLN A 743 -101.82 78.12 9.64
N ASP A 744 -102.94 77.50 10.06
CA ASP A 744 -103.88 78.08 11.04
C ASP A 744 -103.59 77.67 12.51
N ASP A 745 -102.88 76.55 12.73
CA ASP A 745 -102.41 76.13 14.07
C ASP A 745 -101.09 76.83 14.50
N TYR A 746 -100.48 77.62 13.60
CA TYR A 746 -99.09 78.07 13.72
C TYR A 746 -98.85 79.09 14.84
N ASP A 747 -99.84 79.95 15.13
CA ASP A 747 -99.72 81.05 16.11
C ASP A 747 -99.82 80.58 17.58
N LEU A 748 -100.28 79.36 17.85
CA LEU A 748 -100.39 78.79 19.21
C LEU A 748 -99.22 77.87 19.59
N ALA A 749 -98.40 77.44 18.63
CA ALA A 749 -97.27 76.53 18.87
C ALA A 749 -95.97 77.25 19.30
N ILE A 750 -95.85 78.57 19.08
CA ILE A 750 -94.59 79.31 19.21
C ILE A 750 -93.99 79.20 20.63
N CYS A 751 -94.80 79.37 21.68
CA CYS A 751 -94.34 79.25 23.08
C CYS A 751 -93.81 77.85 23.47
N ASP A 752 -94.22 76.79 22.75
CA ASP A 752 -93.88 75.41 23.10
C ASP A 752 -92.67 74.87 22.30
N THR A 753 -92.10 75.69 21.41
CA THR A 753 -90.95 75.32 20.57
C THR A 753 -89.61 75.78 21.13
N GLU A 754 -89.53 76.93 21.83
CA GLU A 754 -88.27 77.45 22.38
C GLU A 754 -87.62 76.46 23.36
N ASN A 755 -88.40 75.92 24.30
CA ASN A 755 -87.95 74.91 25.27
C ASN A 755 -87.39 73.62 24.64
N LYS A 756 -87.80 73.29 23.40
CA LYS A 756 -87.38 72.06 22.70
C LYS A 756 -86.11 72.23 21.85
N VAL A 757 -85.71 73.47 21.56
CA VAL A 757 -84.44 73.78 20.87
C VAL A 757 -83.28 73.70 21.86
N GLU A 758 -83.44 74.23 23.06
CA GLU A 758 -82.37 74.26 24.08
C GLU A 758 -81.94 72.84 24.50
N GLN A 759 -82.90 71.92 24.69
CA GLN A 759 -82.61 70.51 24.99
C GLN A 759 -81.77 69.83 23.90
N LYS A 760 -82.13 70.00 22.62
CA LYS A 760 -81.44 69.34 21.49
C LYS A 760 -80.01 69.86 21.30
N CYS A 761 -79.76 71.14 21.56
CA CYS A 761 -78.40 71.69 21.59
C CYS A 761 -77.55 71.08 22.72
N GLY A 762 -78.13 70.93 23.92
CA GLY A 762 -77.46 70.30 25.07
C GLY A 762 -77.09 68.83 24.84
N GLU A 763 -77.91 68.08 24.10
CA GLU A 763 -77.61 66.68 23.72
C GLU A 763 -76.49 66.61 22.67
N LYS A 764 -76.46 67.52 21.69
CA LYS A 764 -75.42 67.56 20.65
C LYS A 764 -74.04 67.95 21.18
N ILE A 765 -73.99 68.84 22.18
CA ILE A 765 -72.75 69.22 22.88
C ILE A 765 -72.18 68.00 23.62
N LYS A 766 -72.99 67.28 24.39
CA LYS A 766 -72.57 66.07 25.12
C LYS A 766 -72.05 64.95 24.20
N GLU A 767 -72.61 64.82 23.00
CA GLU A 767 -72.10 63.86 22.01
C GLU A 767 -70.69 64.23 21.53
N MET A 768 -70.46 65.51 21.24
CA MET A 768 -69.14 66.04 20.84
C MET A 768 -68.10 65.93 21.97
N GLU A 769 -68.45 66.28 23.21
CA GLU A 769 -67.60 66.14 24.39
C GLU A 769 -67.15 64.68 24.61
N ASN A 770 -68.07 63.72 24.42
CA ASN A 770 -67.75 62.30 24.51
C ASN A 770 -66.81 61.80 23.39
N GLN A 771 -66.86 62.40 22.19
CA GLN A 771 -65.91 62.09 21.12
C GLN A 771 -64.53 62.69 21.40
N VAL A 772 -64.46 63.93 21.90
CA VAL A 772 -63.20 64.57 22.32
C VAL A 772 -62.54 63.78 23.47
N SER A 773 -63.31 63.37 24.48
CA SER A 773 -62.81 62.55 25.60
C SER A 773 -62.23 61.19 25.16
N LYS A 774 -62.86 60.54 24.15
CA LYS A 774 -62.33 59.33 23.52
C LYS A 774 -61.03 59.57 22.73
N ALA A 775 -60.96 60.68 21.98
CA ALA A 775 -59.74 61.06 21.27
C ALA A 775 -58.58 61.39 22.24
N GLU A 776 -58.85 62.13 23.32
CA GLU A 776 -57.85 62.45 24.35
C GLU A 776 -57.31 61.22 25.08
N SER A 777 -58.18 60.25 25.42
CA SER A 777 -57.76 59.02 26.10
C SER A 777 -56.92 58.12 25.19
N GLN A 778 -57.21 58.07 23.88
CA GLN A 778 -56.35 57.42 22.88
C GLN A 778 -55.02 58.16 22.67
N ALA A 779 -55.02 59.50 22.62
CA ALA A 779 -53.79 60.28 22.53
C ALA A 779 -52.87 60.06 23.75
N LYS A 780 -53.46 59.94 24.95
CA LYS A 780 -52.74 59.62 26.20
C LYS A 780 -52.16 58.20 26.19
N SER A 781 -52.88 57.20 25.67
CA SER A 781 -52.35 55.82 25.60
C SER A 781 -51.23 55.65 24.56
N TYR A 782 -51.35 56.25 23.37
CA TYR A 782 -50.28 56.23 22.37
C TYR A 782 -49.03 56.99 22.85
N LYS A 783 -49.18 58.11 23.54
CA LYS A 783 -48.04 58.81 24.16
C LYS A 783 -47.32 57.92 25.17
N LEU A 784 -48.05 57.20 26.01
CA LEU A 784 -47.47 56.28 26.99
C LEU A 784 -46.70 55.13 26.31
N GLN A 785 -47.24 54.57 25.23
CA GLN A 785 -46.57 53.55 24.42
C GLN A 785 -45.27 54.07 23.75
N LEU A 786 -45.28 55.33 23.30
CA LEU A 786 -44.09 55.96 22.71
C LEU A 786 -42.99 56.16 23.77
N GLU A 787 -43.35 56.64 24.96
CA GLU A 787 -42.42 56.80 26.09
C GLU A 787 -41.84 55.46 26.58
N THR A 788 -42.62 54.38 26.58
CA THR A 788 -42.08 53.03 26.88
C THR A 788 -41.15 52.52 25.79
N SER A 789 -41.47 52.78 24.52
CA SER A 789 -40.64 52.36 23.38
C SER A 789 -39.29 53.09 23.36
N GLN A 790 -39.28 54.39 23.67
CA GLN A 790 -38.05 55.19 23.81
C GLN A 790 -37.17 54.69 24.97
N LYS A 791 -37.77 54.28 26.11
CA LYS A 791 -37.02 53.68 27.23
C LYS A 791 -36.40 52.32 26.86
N LEU A 792 -37.09 51.50 26.06
CA LEU A 792 -36.55 50.23 25.56
C LEU A 792 -35.38 50.47 24.59
N LEU A 793 -35.48 51.43 23.67
CA LEU A 793 -34.38 51.81 22.77
C LEU A 793 -33.14 52.31 23.55
N SER A 794 -33.32 53.19 24.54
CA SER A 794 -32.23 53.68 25.40
C SER A 794 -31.53 52.54 26.18
N ASN A 795 -32.28 51.50 26.56
CA ASN A 795 -31.73 50.31 27.20
C ASN A 795 -31.06 49.34 26.21
N ALA A 796 -31.46 49.32 24.94
CA ALA A 796 -30.76 48.58 23.89
C ALA A 796 -29.41 49.24 23.57
N ASP A 797 -29.38 50.57 23.39
CA ASP A 797 -28.17 51.35 23.10
C ASP A 797 -27.11 51.26 24.20
N SER A 798 -27.50 51.13 25.46
CA SER A 798 -26.57 50.94 26.58
C SER A 798 -26.00 49.53 26.62
N ASN A 799 -26.83 48.50 26.38
CA ASN A 799 -26.39 47.10 26.27
C ASN A 799 -25.46 46.87 25.07
N ILE A 800 -25.74 47.48 23.91
CA ILE A 800 -24.86 47.43 22.73
C ILE A 800 -23.46 47.97 23.09
N LYS A 801 -23.38 49.12 23.75
CA LYS A 801 -22.09 49.73 24.16
C LYS A 801 -21.32 48.94 25.22
N ILE A 802 -21.98 48.07 25.97
CA ILE A 802 -21.33 47.11 26.88
C ILE A 802 -20.79 45.94 26.06
N LEU A 803 -21.62 45.33 25.20
CA LEU A 803 -21.24 44.23 24.33
C LEU A 803 -20.08 44.59 23.40
N GLU A 804 -20.09 45.77 22.77
CA GLU A 804 -18.97 46.29 21.97
C GLU A 804 -17.65 46.32 22.76
N ARG A 805 -17.72 46.73 24.04
CA ARG A 805 -16.56 46.85 24.93
C ARG A 805 -15.99 45.49 25.31
N ASP A 806 -16.86 44.53 25.60
CA ASP A 806 -16.47 43.16 25.91
C ASP A 806 -15.94 42.43 24.67
N LEU A 807 -16.53 42.66 23.50
CA LEU A 807 -16.07 42.11 22.21
C LEU A 807 -14.66 42.63 21.88
N GLU A 808 -14.39 43.92 22.09
CA GLU A 808 -13.05 44.50 21.92
C GLU A 808 -12.02 43.94 22.92
N LEU A 809 -12.43 43.73 24.18
CA LEU A 809 -11.61 43.11 25.22
C LEU A 809 -11.33 41.62 24.93
N HIS A 810 -12.29 40.91 24.33
CA HIS A 810 -12.12 39.53 23.86
C HIS A 810 -11.23 39.43 22.62
N LYS A 811 -11.35 40.34 21.63
CA LYS A 811 -10.39 40.44 20.51
C LYS A 811 -8.97 40.60 21.02
N LYS A 812 -8.75 41.52 21.98
CA LYS A 812 -7.41 41.75 22.54
C LYS A 812 -6.84 40.49 23.20
N LYS A 813 -7.63 39.83 24.06
CA LYS A 813 -7.25 38.54 24.66
C LYS A 813 -6.94 37.46 23.61
N LEU A 814 -7.66 37.44 22.48
CA LEU A 814 -7.42 36.49 21.39
C LEU A 814 -6.06 36.76 20.72
N VAL A 815 -5.72 38.03 20.47
CA VAL A 815 -4.42 38.44 19.92
C VAL A 815 -3.29 38.12 20.90
N ASP A 816 -3.44 38.46 22.18
CA ASP A 816 -2.45 38.18 23.24
C ASP A 816 -2.24 36.66 23.43
N LEU A 817 -3.28 35.84 23.22
CA LEU A 817 -3.18 34.38 23.25
C LEU A 817 -2.54 33.81 21.97
N SER A 818 -2.81 34.42 20.81
CA SER A 818 -2.22 34.03 19.53
C SER A 818 -0.72 34.28 19.52
N THR A 819 -0.27 35.47 19.94
CA THR A 819 1.17 35.81 20.00
C THR A 819 1.94 34.91 20.98
N THR A 820 1.39 34.69 22.18
CA THR A 820 2.01 33.77 23.15
C THR A 820 1.94 32.29 22.76
N PHE A 821 1.13 31.92 21.75
CA PHE A 821 1.16 30.60 21.12
C PHE A 821 2.18 30.54 19.98
N GLU A 822 2.29 31.59 19.16
CA GLU A 822 3.32 31.79 18.13
C GLU A 822 4.74 31.70 18.75
N GLU A 823 4.97 32.38 19.87
CA GLU A 823 6.23 32.33 20.64
C GLU A 823 6.56 30.93 21.16
N LYS A 824 5.53 30.17 21.59
CA LYS A 824 5.70 28.77 22.04
C LYS A 824 6.01 27.83 20.88
N LEU A 825 5.33 28.00 19.74
CA LEU A 825 5.65 27.26 18.52
C LEU A 825 7.06 27.56 18.03
N GLN A 826 7.48 28.82 18.04
CA GLN A 826 8.80 29.22 17.58
C GLN A 826 9.93 28.78 18.54
N THR A 827 9.70 28.81 19.84
CA THR A 827 10.66 28.25 20.82
C THR A 827 10.74 26.73 20.74
N GLN A 828 9.61 26.02 20.59
CA GLN A 828 9.61 24.57 20.33
C GLN A 828 10.30 24.22 19.01
N ARG A 829 10.07 25.00 17.94
CA ARG A 829 10.74 24.81 16.64
C ARG A 829 12.25 25.00 16.76
N ASN A 830 12.70 26.02 17.47
CA ASN A 830 14.12 26.26 17.72
C ASN A 830 14.76 25.16 18.58
N GLN A 831 14.05 24.64 19.59
CA GLN A 831 14.48 23.49 20.38
C GLN A 831 14.59 22.22 19.53
N LEU A 832 13.59 21.92 18.69
CA LEU A 832 13.60 20.78 17.77
C LEU A 832 14.77 20.87 16.77
N VAL A 833 15.02 22.06 16.21
CA VAL A 833 16.17 22.31 15.31
C VAL A 833 17.50 22.11 16.05
N ALA A 834 17.62 22.58 17.29
CA ALA A 834 18.83 22.39 18.10
C ALA A 834 19.08 20.91 18.45
N VAL A 835 18.05 20.17 18.86
CA VAL A 835 18.13 18.72 19.15
C VAL A 835 18.46 17.93 17.90
N ASN A 836 17.77 18.19 16.78
CA ASN A 836 18.04 17.51 15.51
C ASN A 836 19.45 17.83 15.00
N LYS A 837 19.94 19.07 15.17
CA LYS A 837 21.31 19.40 14.81
C LYS A 837 22.32 18.66 15.69
N SER A 838 22.15 18.66 17.02
CA SER A 838 23.04 17.91 17.91
C SER A 838 23.07 16.42 17.55
N ALA A 839 21.92 15.83 17.21
CA ALA A 839 21.84 14.43 16.78
C ALA A 839 22.53 14.18 15.43
N ILE A 840 22.52 15.14 14.50
CA ILE A 840 23.29 15.07 13.25
C ILE A 840 24.79 15.19 13.55
N ASP A 841 25.21 16.19 14.33
CA ASP A 841 26.61 16.41 14.72
C ASP A 841 27.19 15.15 15.44
N ASP A 842 26.41 14.51 16.32
CA ASP A 842 26.77 13.24 16.99
C ASP A 842 26.80 12.02 16.03
N LEU A 843 25.94 11.97 15.02
CA LEU A 843 25.95 10.91 14.00
C LEU A 843 27.12 11.07 13.02
N GLU A 844 27.41 12.29 12.56
CA GLU A 844 28.60 12.59 11.74
C GLU A 844 29.89 12.21 12.49
N LYS A 845 29.96 12.52 13.78
CA LYS A 845 31.06 12.07 14.64
C LYS A 845 31.16 10.54 14.73
N GLN A 846 30.06 9.83 15.00
CA GLN A 846 30.06 8.36 15.02
C GLN A 846 30.47 7.74 13.68
N ILE A 847 30.11 8.36 12.55
CA ILE A 847 30.53 7.93 11.22
C ILE A 847 32.03 8.17 11.03
N SER A 848 32.55 9.34 11.44
CA SER A 848 33.98 9.66 11.39
C SER A 848 34.83 8.72 12.25
N ASP A 849 34.39 8.41 13.48
CA ASP A 849 35.08 7.48 14.37
C ASP A 849 35.06 6.06 13.77
N ARG A 850 33.91 5.57 13.26
CA ARG A 850 33.84 4.27 12.58
C ARG A 850 34.67 4.17 11.31
N HIS A 851 34.77 5.24 10.52
CA HIS A 851 35.65 5.26 9.33
C HIS A 851 37.12 5.09 9.74
N LYS A 852 37.53 5.72 10.84
CA LYS A 852 38.89 5.58 11.39
C LYS A 852 39.15 4.17 11.93
N ASP A 853 38.19 3.57 12.63
CA ASP A 853 38.27 2.17 13.08
C ASP A 853 38.39 1.20 11.90
N ILE A 854 37.61 1.41 10.83
CA ILE A 854 37.69 0.64 9.58
C ILE A 854 39.06 0.83 8.91
N GLU A 855 39.59 2.05 8.86
CA GLU A 855 40.92 2.30 8.30
C GLU A 855 42.01 1.56 9.09
N GLN A 856 41.95 1.59 10.42
CA GLN A 856 42.88 0.84 11.28
C GLN A 856 42.77 -0.68 11.05
N LEU A 857 41.56 -1.24 11.03
CA LEU A 857 41.34 -2.66 10.73
C LEU A 857 41.84 -3.06 9.33
N CYS A 858 41.71 -2.17 8.32
CA CYS A 858 42.29 -2.40 7.00
C CYS A 858 43.82 -2.40 7.01
N GLN A 859 44.46 -1.51 7.77
CA GLN A 859 45.92 -1.47 7.93
C GLN A 859 46.44 -2.70 8.69
N GLU A 860 45.79 -3.09 9.78
CA GLU A 860 46.13 -4.30 10.56
C GLU A 860 45.97 -5.57 9.72
N ASN A 861 44.84 -5.74 9.04
CA ASN A 861 44.58 -6.91 8.18
C ASN A 861 45.60 -6.99 7.03
N SER A 862 45.98 -5.85 6.43
CA SER A 862 47.06 -5.79 5.43
C SER A 862 48.42 -6.24 5.99
N SER A 863 48.75 -5.86 7.24
CA SER A 863 49.97 -6.32 7.91
C SER A 863 49.93 -7.82 8.20
N ILE A 864 48.83 -8.32 8.79
CA ILE A 864 48.62 -9.73 9.09
C ILE A 864 48.67 -10.58 7.80
N GLN A 865 48.07 -10.11 6.71
CA GLN A 865 48.10 -10.81 5.42
C GLN A 865 49.52 -10.86 4.81
N LYS A 866 50.33 -9.81 5.02
CA LYS A 866 51.76 -9.82 4.66
C LYS A 866 52.55 -10.83 5.49
N GLU A 867 52.43 -10.80 6.81
CA GLU A 867 53.09 -11.74 7.72
C GLU A 867 52.70 -13.19 7.44
N LEU A 868 51.41 -13.45 7.20
CA LEU A 868 50.89 -14.75 6.79
C LEU A 868 51.55 -15.26 5.49
N ASN A 869 51.77 -14.37 4.53
CA ASN A 869 52.44 -14.71 3.27
C ASN A 869 53.94 -14.98 3.46
N GLU A 870 54.64 -14.20 4.28
CA GLU A 870 56.03 -14.49 4.67
C GLU A 870 56.16 -15.82 5.41
N MET A 871 55.23 -16.13 6.33
CA MET A 871 55.21 -17.40 7.06
C MET A 871 54.87 -18.59 6.17
N LYS A 872 53.97 -18.42 5.18
CA LYS A 872 53.72 -19.42 4.12
C LYS A 872 54.99 -19.69 3.29
N GLN A 873 55.76 -18.65 2.93
CA GLN A 873 57.03 -18.81 2.21
C GLN A 873 58.08 -19.54 3.08
N LYS A 874 58.27 -19.13 4.34
CA LYS A 874 59.16 -19.78 5.32
C LYS A 874 58.80 -21.27 5.50
N TYR A 875 57.51 -21.59 5.64
CA TYR A 875 57.01 -22.97 5.71
C TYR A 875 57.30 -23.77 4.42
N GLN A 876 57.10 -23.19 3.24
CA GLN A 876 57.40 -23.86 1.97
C GLN A 876 58.91 -24.13 1.82
N ALA A 877 59.78 -23.19 2.20
CA ALA A 877 61.23 -23.37 2.20
C ALA A 877 61.65 -24.52 3.13
N ALA A 878 61.22 -24.51 4.38
CA ALA A 878 61.49 -25.58 5.35
C ALA A 878 60.95 -26.95 4.88
N LYS A 879 59.79 -26.98 4.21
CA LYS A 879 59.20 -28.20 3.63
C LYS A 879 60.00 -28.75 2.44
N ILE A 880 60.66 -27.88 1.67
CA ILE A 880 61.60 -28.26 0.60
C ILE A 880 62.91 -28.78 1.21
N GLU A 881 63.42 -28.13 2.26
CA GLU A 881 64.64 -28.53 2.97
C GLU A 881 64.47 -29.89 3.67
N LEU A 882 63.38 -30.11 4.40
CA LEU A 882 63.04 -31.40 5.01
C LEU A 882 63.00 -32.53 3.96
N ARG A 883 62.49 -32.25 2.75
CA ARG A 883 62.50 -33.20 1.62
C ARG A 883 63.90 -33.45 1.06
N LYS A 884 64.81 -32.46 1.06
CA LYS A 884 66.23 -32.65 0.69
C LYS A 884 66.95 -33.49 1.74
N MET A 885 66.81 -33.15 3.02
CA MET A 885 67.44 -33.87 4.13
C MET A 885 66.95 -35.31 4.25
N SER A 886 65.65 -35.56 4.08
CA SER A 886 65.08 -36.93 4.06
C SER A 886 65.62 -37.77 2.89
N LYS A 887 65.87 -37.18 1.72
CA LYS A 887 66.54 -37.87 0.60
C LYS A 887 68.00 -38.17 0.91
N SER A 888 68.73 -37.18 1.44
CA SER A 888 70.15 -37.32 1.82
C SER A 888 70.34 -38.42 2.89
N LEU A 889 69.47 -38.44 3.90
CA LEU A 889 69.46 -39.48 4.94
C LEU A 889 69.30 -40.88 4.34
N LYS A 890 68.30 -41.10 3.46
CA LYS A 890 68.10 -42.38 2.79
C LYS A 890 69.28 -42.81 1.92
N GLN A 891 69.91 -41.88 1.22
CA GLN A 891 71.12 -42.15 0.45
C GLN A 891 72.29 -42.56 1.37
N SER A 892 72.42 -41.93 2.54
CA SER A 892 73.40 -42.31 3.57
C SER A 892 73.11 -43.69 4.19
N GLU A 893 71.83 -44.01 4.45
CA GLU A 893 71.38 -45.33 4.92
C GLU A 893 71.68 -46.43 3.88
N GLU A 894 71.42 -46.18 2.59
CA GLU A 894 71.74 -47.09 1.48
C GLU A 894 73.26 -47.32 1.33
N VAL A 895 74.06 -46.25 1.43
CA VAL A 895 75.53 -46.35 1.42
C VAL A 895 76.04 -47.13 2.62
N SER A 896 75.61 -46.79 3.84
CA SER A 896 76.05 -47.49 5.07
C SER A 896 75.62 -48.97 5.08
N SER A 897 74.44 -49.28 4.57
CA SER A 897 73.97 -50.67 4.40
C SER A 897 74.82 -51.44 3.37
N ARG A 898 75.22 -50.79 2.27
CA ARG A 898 76.14 -51.35 1.27
C ARG A 898 77.54 -51.57 1.84
N GLU A 899 78.08 -50.61 2.58
CA GLU A 899 79.39 -50.71 3.25
C GLU A 899 79.39 -51.83 4.29
N LYS A 900 78.35 -51.92 5.13
CA LYS A 900 78.20 -53.02 6.10
C LYS A 900 78.22 -54.39 5.40
N ARG A 901 77.47 -54.55 4.30
CA ARG A 901 77.48 -55.80 3.50
C ARG A 901 78.86 -56.09 2.88
N LEU A 902 79.56 -55.07 2.37
CA LEU A 902 80.92 -55.23 1.83
C LEU A 902 81.92 -55.64 2.92
N CYS A 903 81.81 -55.06 4.12
CA CYS A 903 82.62 -55.45 5.28
C CYS A 903 82.31 -56.88 5.75
N GLU A 904 81.03 -57.27 5.84
CA GLU A 904 80.62 -58.65 6.17
C GLU A 904 81.15 -59.68 5.16
N VAL A 905 81.06 -59.38 3.85
CA VAL A 905 81.63 -60.24 2.80
C VAL A 905 83.16 -60.30 2.89
N THR A 906 83.82 -59.17 3.13
CA THR A 906 85.28 -59.10 3.28
C THR A 906 85.77 -59.87 4.51
N LEU A 907 85.05 -59.80 5.63
CA LEU A 907 85.35 -60.57 6.84
C LEU A 907 85.15 -62.07 6.61
N ARG A 908 84.06 -62.49 5.96
CA ARG A 908 83.84 -63.90 5.59
C ARG A 908 84.91 -64.42 4.64
N ALA A 909 85.35 -63.63 3.66
CA ALA A 909 86.43 -64.00 2.75
C ALA A 909 87.78 -64.15 3.48
N LYS A 910 88.10 -63.24 4.41
CA LYS A 910 89.31 -63.36 5.26
C LYS A 910 89.26 -64.58 6.18
N LEU A 911 88.10 -64.87 6.75
CA LEU A 911 87.89 -66.02 7.64
C LEU A 911 88.06 -67.34 6.86
N ALA A 912 87.40 -67.49 5.71
CA ALA A 912 87.57 -68.66 4.84
C ALA A 912 89.02 -68.83 4.34
N ALA A 913 89.73 -67.74 4.06
CA ALA A 913 91.15 -67.79 3.70
C ALA A 913 92.04 -68.24 4.87
N ALA A 914 91.75 -67.81 6.10
CA ALA A 914 92.44 -68.26 7.31
C ALA A 914 92.16 -69.75 7.58
N ASP A 915 90.90 -70.19 7.50
CA ASP A 915 90.51 -71.60 7.62
C ASP A 915 91.23 -72.47 6.59
N SER A 916 91.36 -72.01 5.34
CA SER A 916 92.12 -72.71 4.31
C SER A 916 93.60 -72.87 4.70
N GLN A 917 94.24 -71.83 5.25
CA GLN A 917 95.63 -71.90 5.71
C GLN A 917 95.81 -72.79 6.95
N PHE A 918 94.83 -72.82 7.86
CA PHE A 918 94.86 -73.73 9.01
C PHE A 918 94.68 -75.19 8.58
N ASN A 919 93.75 -75.48 7.66
CA ASN A 919 93.57 -76.82 7.10
C ASN A 919 94.81 -77.29 6.31
N GLU A 920 95.45 -76.40 5.55
CA GLU A 920 96.73 -76.68 4.87
C GLU A 920 97.83 -77.04 5.88
N ARG A 921 97.99 -76.25 6.95
CA ARG A 921 98.95 -76.54 8.03
C ARG A 921 98.65 -77.85 8.76
N ILE A 922 97.37 -78.14 9.03
CA ILE A 922 96.95 -79.42 9.64
C ILE A 922 97.30 -80.58 8.71
N SER A 923 97.08 -80.46 7.40
CA SER A 923 97.47 -81.46 6.41
C SER A 923 98.99 -81.69 6.38
N LEU A 924 99.79 -80.61 6.34
CA LEU A 924 101.26 -80.69 6.37
C LEU A 924 101.78 -81.34 7.65
N LEU A 925 101.24 -80.97 8.82
CA LEU A 925 101.58 -81.60 10.10
C LEU A 925 101.17 -83.07 10.15
N THR A 926 99.98 -83.42 9.62
CA THR A 926 99.52 -84.82 9.53
C THR A 926 100.43 -85.65 8.64
N ASN A 927 100.89 -85.10 7.50
CA ASN A 927 101.82 -85.76 6.60
C ASN A 927 103.20 -85.94 7.25
N SER A 928 103.75 -84.89 7.89
CA SER A 928 105.03 -84.96 8.61
C SER A 928 105.00 -85.98 9.75
N PHE A 929 103.90 -86.03 10.53
CA PHE A 929 103.71 -87.03 11.58
C PHE A 929 103.62 -88.45 11.01
N ASN A 930 102.93 -88.64 9.89
CA ASN A 930 102.88 -89.93 9.21
C ASN A 930 104.27 -90.34 8.67
N GLU A 931 105.07 -89.42 8.13
CA GLU A 931 106.45 -89.71 7.74
C GLU A 931 107.33 -90.11 8.92
N GLU A 932 107.29 -89.38 10.04
CA GLU A 932 108.04 -89.72 11.26
C GLU A 932 107.61 -91.07 11.83
N LYS A 933 106.30 -91.33 11.87
CA LYS A 933 105.75 -92.63 12.23
C LYS A 933 106.28 -93.73 11.33
N MET A 934 106.28 -93.56 10.00
CA MET A 934 106.84 -94.55 9.08
C MET A 934 108.35 -94.74 9.25
N LYS A 935 109.13 -93.67 9.51
CA LYS A 935 110.57 -93.75 9.82
C LYS A 935 110.82 -94.61 11.08
N ILE A 936 110.05 -94.40 12.14
CA ILE A 936 110.14 -95.19 13.40
C ILE A 936 109.76 -96.65 13.17
N LEU A 937 108.66 -96.90 12.43
CA LEU A 937 108.21 -98.25 12.12
C LEU A 937 109.26 -99.01 11.27
N SER A 938 109.83 -98.38 10.25
CA SER A 938 110.87 -98.98 9.39
C SER A 938 112.15 -99.31 10.17
N PHE A 939 112.65 -98.40 11.01
CA PHE A 939 113.82 -98.66 11.87
C PHE A 939 113.60 -99.87 12.80
N ALA A 940 112.40 -99.98 13.37
CA ALA A 940 112.03 -101.13 14.20
C ALA A 940 111.85 -102.42 13.38
N ALA A 941 111.61 -102.34 12.06
CA ALA A 941 111.57 -103.50 11.15
C ALA A 941 112.96 -103.95 10.69
N GLU A 942 113.87 -102.99 10.44
CA GLU A 942 115.29 -103.24 10.13
C GLU A 942 116.00 -103.98 11.27
N SER A 943 115.51 -103.83 12.51
CA SER A 943 115.95 -104.58 13.68
C SER A 943 115.58 -106.08 13.65
N PHE A 944 114.66 -106.49 12.76
CA PHE A 944 114.16 -107.86 12.62
C PHE A 944 114.26 -108.39 11.17
N PRO A 945 115.46 -108.42 10.56
CA PRO A 945 115.64 -108.74 9.14
C PRO A 945 115.31 -110.21 8.78
N GLN A 946 115.09 -111.07 9.78
CA GLN A 946 114.66 -112.46 9.57
C GLN A 946 113.15 -112.57 9.29
N TYR A 947 112.35 -111.60 9.74
CA TYR A 947 110.89 -111.56 9.57
C TYR A 947 110.44 -110.44 8.59
N PHE A 948 111.36 -109.53 8.22
CA PHE A 948 111.10 -108.47 7.25
C PHE A 948 111.73 -108.79 5.88
N SER A 949 110.89 -108.97 4.86
CA SER A 949 111.32 -109.04 3.45
C SER A 949 111.34 -107.64 2.84
N GLY A 950 112.53 -107.09 2.61
CA GLY A 950 112.76 -105.72 2.12
C GLY A 950 112.29 -105.40 0.68
N SER A 951 111.38 -106.19 0.11
CA SER A 951 110.82 -106.03 -1.23
C SER A 951 109.39 -105.46 -1.25
N THR A 952 108.75 -105.27 -0.09
CA THR A 952 107.40 -104.70 0.03
C THR A 952 107.41 -103.31 0.67
N VAL A 953 106.53 -102.41 0.18
CA VAL A 953 106.32 -101.07 0.78
C VAL A 953 105.86 -101.25 2.22
N PHE A 954 106.56 -100.66 3.18
CA PHE A 954 106.41 -101.00 4.58
C PHE A 954 105.28 -100.23 5.28
N ASP A 955 104.14 -100.88 5.46
CA ASP A 955 102.96 -100.35 6.14
C ASP A 955 102.89 -100.73 7.64
N GLU A 956 102.12 -99.98 8.44
CA GLU A 956 101.82 -100.33 9.84
C GLU A 956 101.26 -101.77 10.00
N ARG A 957 100.52 -102.27 8.99
CA ARG A 957 100.07 -103.68 8.96
C ARG A 957 101.22 -104.66 8.85
N GLN A 958 102.25 -104.35 8.07
CA GLN A 958 103.46 -105.17 7.96
C GLN A 958 104.28 -105.07 9.24
N TYR A 959 104.43 -103.89 9.86
CA TYR A 959 105.05 -103.75 11.18
C TYR A 959 104.38 -104.62 12.24
N ARG A 960 103.05 -104.57 12.34
CA ARG A 960 102.29 -105.44 13.26
C ARG A 960 102.48 -106.93 12.94
N SER A 961 102.71 -107.30 11.67
CA SER A 961 103.05 -108.67 11.28
C SER A 961 104.48 -109.07 11.65
N VAL A 962 105.47 -108.19 11.47
CA VAL A 962 106.89 -108.42 11.84
C VAL A 962 107.02 -108.56 13.35
N VAL A 963 106.41 -107.66 14.13
CA VAL A 963 106.37 -107.75 15.60
C VAL A 963 105.67 -109.02 16.06
N LYS A 964 104.58 -109.42 15.40
CA LYS A 964 103.91 -110.69 15.73
C LYS A 964 104.80 -111.89 15.42
N GLN A 965 105.41 -111.97 14.24
CA GLN A 965 106.30 -113.07 13.87
C GLN A 965 107.52 -113.17 14.81
N ALA A 966 108.11 -112.03 15.21
CA ALA A 966 109.17 -111.99 16.21
C ALA A 966 108.70 -112.53 17.58
N SER A 967 107.46 -112.21 17.98
CA SER A 967 106.84 -112.72 19.23
C SER A 967 106.47 -114.21 19.16
N ASP A 968 105.93 -114.66 18.02
CA ASP A 968 105.55 -116.04 17.76
C ASP A 968 106.83 -116.93 17.74
N GLU A 969 107.92 -116.47 17.13
CA GLU A 969 109.23 -117.17 17.12
C GLU A 969 109.95 -117.11 18.48
N LEU A 970 109.88 -116.00 19.22
CA LEU A 970 110.39 -115.93 20.60
C LEU A 970 109.67 -116.94 21.51
N SER A 971 108.36 -117.08 21.33
CA SER A 971 107.55 -118.10 22.00
C SER A 971 107.98 -119.51 21.57
N ARG A 972 108.17 -119.77 20.27
CA ARG A 972 108.66 -121.07 19.76
C ARG A 972 110.04 -121.44 20.30
N LEU A 973 110.95 -120.47 20.41
CA LEU A 973 112.28 -120.67 20.99
C LEU A 973 112.20 -120.96 22.49
N THR A 974 111.29 -120.30 23.22
CA THR A 974 111.06 -120.54 24.65
C THR A 974 110.40 -121.90 24.90
N GLU A 975 109.45 -122.32 24.06
CA GLU A 975 108.88 -123.67 24.11
C GLU A 975 109.93 -124.74 23.78
N SER A 976 110.77 -124.51 22.76
CA SER A 976 111.90 -125.37 22.41
C SER A 976 112.88 -125.49 23.58
N ASP A 977 113.26 -124.37 24.21
CA ASP A 977 114.14 -124.34 25.38
C ASP A 977 113.54 -125.15 26.55
N SER A 978 112.24 -124.94 26.86
CA SER A 978 111.52 -125.70 27.88
C SER A 978 111.40 -127.20 27.57
N THR A 979 111.46 -127.58 26.29
CA THR A 979 111.36 -128.97 25.83
C THR A 979 112.73 -129.65 25.89
N ILE A 980 113.79 -128.94 25.52
CA ILE A 980 115.18 -129.39 25.68
C ILE A 980 115.48 -129.57 27.17
N ARG A 981 115.14 -128.60 28.04
CA ARG A 981 115.26 -128.74 29.50
C ARG A 981 114.53 -130.00 30.03
N ARG A 982 113.29 -130.24 29.59
CA ARG A 982 112.52 -131.43 30.00
C ARG A 982 113.14 -132.74 29.51
N LEU A 983 113.66 -132.80 28.27
CA LEU A 983 114.35 -133.97 27.72
C LEU A 983 115.65 -134.31 28.48
N LEU A 984 116.32 -133.30 29.03
CA LEU A 984 117.56 -133.43 29.79
C LEU A 984 117.35 -133.60 31.30
N CYS A 985 116.09 -133.67 31.75
CA CYS A 985 115.70 -133.65 33.17
C CYS A 985 116.27 -132.45 33.96
N ALA A 986 116.49 -131.31 33.28
CA ALA A 986 117.05 -130.10 33.88
C ALA A 986 116.12 -129.52 34.95
N SER A 987 116.68 -129.01 36.05
CA SER A 987 115.90 -128.19 36.98
C SER A 987 115.56 -126.83 36.35
N GLU A 988 114.47 -126.20 36.79
CA GLU A 988 114.09 -124.85 36.32
C GLU A 988 115.19 -123.80 36.57
N SER A 989 115.99 -124.02 37.62
CA SER A 989 117.16 -123.22 38.02
C SER A 989 118.43 -123.47 37.20
N GLN A 990 118.48 -124.52 36.37
CA GLN A 990 119.63 -124.89 35.55
C GLN A 990 119.46 -124.33 34.14
N SER A 991 120.50 -123.72 33.57
CA SER A 991 120.40 -123.27 32.17
C SER A 991 120.38 -124.47 31.22
N THR A 992 119.74 -124.31 30.07
CA THR A 992 119.69 -125.35 29.04
C THR A 992 121.08 -125.76 28.57
N VAL A 993 122.04 -124.82 28.59
CA VAL A 993 123.45 -125.08 28.25
C VAL A 993 124.10 -125.99 29.30
N ASP A 994 123.88 -125.71 30.60
CA ASP A 994 124.41 -126.53 31.70
C ASP A 994 123.76 -127.93 31.73
N ALA A 995 122.49 -128.05 31.33
CA ALA A 995 121.79 -129.31 31.22
C ALA A 995 122.29 -130.15 30.02
N VAL A 996 122.54 -129.53 28.87
CA VAL A 996 123.16 -130.21 27.72
C VAL A 996 124.57 -130.68 28.09
N ALA A 997 125.34 -129.85 28.81
CA ALA A 997 126.68 -130.23 29.29
C ALA A 997 126.65 -131.42 30.26
N GLN A 998 125.63 -131.54 31.12
CA GLN A 998 125.47 -132.68 32.03
C GLN A 998 124.97 -133.98 31.37
N ALA A 999 124.37 -133.92 30.18
CA ALA A 999 123.89 -135.12 29.47
C ALA A 999 124.88 -135.69 28.44
N ILE A 1000 126.02 -135.02 28.24
CA ILE A 1000 127.09 -135.40 27.31
C ILE A 1000 128.34 -135.93 28.06
N MET A 1001 128.34 -135.87 29.39
CA MET A 1001 129.37 -136.42 30.30
C MET A 1001 128.82 -137.58 31.14
#